data_AF-A0A0W0FHU4-F1
#
_entry.id   AF-A0A0W0FHU4-F1
#
_cell.length_a   1.000
_cell.length_b   1.000
_cell.length_c   1.000
_cell.angle_alpha   90.00
_cell.angle_beta   90.00
_cell.angle_gamma   90.00
#
_symmetry.space_group_name_H-M   'P 1'
#
loop_
_entity.id
_entity.type
_entity.pdbx_description
1 polymer ?
#
loop_
_entity_poly.entity_id
_entity_poly.type
_entity_poly.pdbx_seq_one_letter_code
_entity_poly.pdbx_strand_id
1 'polypeptide(L)'
;MLLPKKRGYPLWNPTVSNTLPHEYRKQGVSIGDVGAIDDEGSFEYFFNILLPAHHPCNQAGGVPDGFTPLSVNLRKKEGSTSPGTHIANPEWDICKTRLGYHEVEMGTELHAALRTGKIPAEVGYGFRFDFKSSEGAILILPEGYISEDNLNEDDFDNYVAANAISWYTHVNNVLGRRLGGNSLLLVTGVDKTSAWGVASFHHAEKGTVNMSMVPNAHTQSKYWFCSVSCATARSGPSRNNLKTDEFTVESRDQCVFVRGIRVSVRPAIFKSGLRMSVKTDSLQELSTGDILSRRGFIPCQGKRSPELPKPQANGGKRDPGRSVLSEIETTVITDRIPPKSLPYHPLAVINEHLLDKHPTADVVLSHDSCWFSLIKNGEDSLPNDVELLRRVRDKYNVVLSNGVIRLLPIEGKNNQLHLMPRMESLAISLPCKSYEDDSGKAINSQAHLPFTKETTLPQKSAPAKNNDSTLTYAHKQRGYRICDQCGKIETPIAKFRLCGSCMTAKYCSQECQKSHWPSHKPICQNTRSQTAKAADAYAMPPDENVAKSLRKFVSAHTSLLTWTGFQALQLKRVPSNIRQNAFLVELTPQSHPEPHRCFSVAATHIVPRKYIRDPFILNDIQRREDRCRQSGGLGVLVIIVQCGSVSQVIPAEVDSPSTISWDIRNDWKQVLHHFVNAGRTDFQPITTTPRGVVYG
;
A
#
# COMPACT_ATOMS: atom_id res chain seq x y z
N MET A 1 14.59 -3.00 6.50
CA MET A 1 13.66 -4.11 6.85
C MET A 1 13.80 -4.45 8.33
N LEU A 2 12.77 -5.02 8.98
CA LEU A 2 12.80 -5.34 10.42
C LEU A 2 13.21 -6.79 10.77
N LEU A 3 13.40 -7.66 9.77
CA LEU A 3 13.85 -9.05 9.97
C LEU A 3 15.12 -9.18 10.85
N PRO A 4 16.15 -8.30 10.75
CA PRO A 4 17.33 -8.37 11.62
C PRO A 4 17.04 -8.31 13.12
N LYS A 5 15.84 -7.86 13.53
CA LYS A 5 15.43 -7.80 14.94
C LYS A 5 15.06 -9.13 15.57
N LYS A 6 15.10 -10.25 14.82
CA LYS A 6 14.90 -11.62 15.36
C LYS A 6 13.55 -11.81 16.09
N ARG A 7 12.49 -11.16 15.58
CA ARG A 7 11.13 -11.23 16.16
C ARG A 7 10.15 -12.03 15.31
N GLY A 8 10.64 -12.69 14.27
CA GLY A 8 9.82 -13.34 13.24
C GLY A 8 9.62 -12.46 12.02
N TYR A 9 8.58 -12.76 11.25
CA TYR A 9 8.23 -12.02 10.06
C TYR A 9 7.42 -10.75 10.40
N PRO A 10 7.89 -9.54 10.05
CA PRO A 10 7.15 -8.30 10.26
C PRO A 10 5.99 -8.19 9.27
N LEU A 11 4.77 -8.00 9.77
CA LEU A 11 3.61 -7.75 8.92
C LEU A 11 3.56 -6.28 8.51
N TRP A 12 3.50 -6.04 7.19
CA TRP A 12 3.32 -4.70 6.62
C TRP A 12 1.88 -4.19 6.84
N ASN A 13 0.93 -5.13 6.88
CA ASN A 13 -0.47 -4.86 7.14
C ASN A 13 -1.02 -5.79 8.25
N PRO A 14 -0.88 -5.41 9.53
CA PRO A 14 -1.47 -6.10 10.68
C PRO A 14 -3.01 -6.18 10.73
N THR A 15 -3.73 -5.55 9.79
CA THR A 15 -5.19 -5.46 9.83
C THR A 15 -5.85 -6.81 9.55
N VAL A 16 -6.79 -7.19 10.42
CA VAL A 16 -7.60 -8.40 10.25
C VAL A 16 -8.70 -8.16 9.23
N SER A 17 -8.87 -9.09 8.27
CA SER A 17 -9.91 -8.99 7.25
C SER A 17 -11.31 -8.96 7.84
N ASN A 18 -12.17 -8.09 7.30
CA ASN A 18 -13.59 -8.01 7.65
C ASN A 18 -14.41 -9.22 7.17
N THR A 19 -13.85 -10.05 6.29
CA THR A 19 -14.51 -11.27 5.81
C THR A 19 -14.41 -12.44 6.79
N LEU A 20 -13.56 -12.34 7.81
CA LEU A 20 -13.35 -13.40 8.78
C LEU A 20 -14.43 -13.38 9.89
N PRO A 21 -14.71 -14.54 10.53
CA PRO A 21 -15.65 -14.65 11.64
C PRO A 21 -15.38 -13.62 12.74
N HIS A 22 -16.43 -13.20 13.42
CA HIS A 22 -16.34 -12.20 14.47
C HIS A 22 -15.43 -12.65 15.63
N GLU A 23 -15.47 -13.94 15.96
CA GLU A 23 -14.62 -14.59 16.96
C GLU A 23 -13.14 -14.42 16.62
N TYR A 24 -12.78 -14.65 15.35
CA TYR A 24 -11.41 -14.47 14.87
C TYR A 24 -11.02 -12.99 14.85
N ARG A 25 -11.92 -12.09 14.37
CA ARG A 25 -11.65 -10.64 14.32
C ARG A 25 -11.35 -10.03 15.70
N LYS A 26 -11.90 -10.59 16.78
CA LYS A 26 -11.61 -10.15 18.16
C LYS A 26 -10.22 -10.54 18.65
N GLN A 27 -9.68 -11.65 18.18
CA GLN A 27 -8.40 -12.20 18.65
C GLN A 27 -7.24 -11.86 17.71
N GLY A 28 -7.51 -11.76 16.41
CA GLY A 28 -6.51 -11.70 15.35
C GLY A 28 -5.70 -12.99 15.23
N VAL A 29 -4.58 -12.91 14.50
CA VAL A 29 -3.64 -14.02 14.28
C VAL A 29 -3.19 -14.62 15.59
N SER A 30 -3.31 -15.93 15.79
CA SER A 30 -3.08 -16.60 17.06
C SER A 30 -2.26 -17.88 16.88
N ILE A 31 -1.67 -18.37 17.98
CA ILE A 31 -0.95 -19.64 17.98
C ILE A 31 -1.87 -20.76 17.47
N GLY A 32 -1.34 -21.61 16.59
CA GLY A 32 -2.08 -22.69 15.93
C GLY A 32 -2.67 -22.32 14.57
N ASP A 33 -2.66 -21.03 14.18
CA ASP A 33 -3.15 -20.63 12.87
C ASP A 33 -2.24 -21.15 11.75
N VAL A 34 -2.85 -21.71 10.71
CA VAL A 34 -2.22 -22.06 9.43
C VAL A 34 -2.62 -21.00 8.42
N GLY A 35 -1.63 -20.37 7.81
CA GLY A 35 -1.84 -19.27 6.88
C GLY A 35 -0.68 -19.05 5.93
N ALA A 36 -0.76 -17.97 5.16
CA ALA A 36 0.30 -17.49 4.27
C ALA A 36 0.39 -15.96 4.35
N ILE A 37 1.54 -15.41 3.98
CA ILE A 37 1.69 -13.96 3.82
C ILE A 37 1.28 -13.58 2.40
N ASP A 38 0.33 -12.65 2.27
CA ASP A 38 -0.14 -12.15 0.98
C ASP A 38 0.80 -11.07 0.38
N ASP A 39 0.48 -10.62 -0.83
CA ASP A 39 1.22 -9.58 -1.55
C ASP A 39 1.05 -8.18 -0.94
N GLU A 40 0.02 -7.97 -0.12
CA GLU A 40 -0.15 -6.77 0.70
C GLU A 40 0.65 -6.82 2.02
N GLY A 41 1.33 -7.94 2.30
CA GLY A 41 2.08 -8.16 3.53
C GLY A 41 1.19 -8.33 4.77
N SER A 42 -0.04 -8.82 4.58
CA SER A 42 -0.98 -9.26 5.61
C SER A 42 -0.88 -10.77 5.80
N PHE A 43 -1.39 -11.28 6.93
CA PHE A 43 -1.52 -12.72 7.16
C PHE A 43 -2.89 -13.21 6.67
N GLU A 44 -2.89 -14.05 5.63
CA GLU A 44 -4.06 -14.75 5.14
C GLU A 44 -4.28 -16.03 5.97
N TYR A 45 -5.37 -16.05 6.73
CA TYR A 45 -5.78 -17.17 7.57
C TYR A 45 -6.53 -18.25 6.78
N PHE A 46 -6.22 -19.53 7.03
CA PHE A 46 -6.98 -20.67 6.49
C PHE A 46 -7.76 -21.43 7.57
N PHE A 47 -7.08 -21.94 8.58
CA PHE A 47 -7.68 -22.68 9.71
C PHE A 47 -6.72 -22.67 10.91
N ASN A 48 -7.21 -23.02 12.10
CA ASN A 48 -6.41 -23.19 13.31
C ASN A 48 -6.39 -24.65 13.76
N ILE A 49 -5.20 -25.21 13.99
CA ILE A 49 -4.99 -26.64 14.33
C ILE A 49 -5.46 -27.01 15.74
N LEU A 50 -5.61 -26.03 16.63
CA LEU A 50 -6.01 -26.24 18.03
C LEU A 50 -7.54 -26.19 18.21
N LEU A 51 -8.25 -25.69 17.19
CA LEU A 51 -9.69 -25.53 17.22
C LEU A 51 -10.39 -26.73 16.55
N PRO A 52 -11.56 -27.17 17.05
CA PRO A 52 -12.38 -28.16 16.38
C PRO A 52 -12.76 -27.75 14.95
N ALA A 53 -13.01 -28.72 14.07
CA ALA A 53 -13.45 -28.47 12.69
C ALA A 53 -14.75 -27.65 12.61
N HIS A 54 -15.65 -27.84 13.60
CA HIS A 54 -16.94 -27.15 13.69
C HIS A 54 -16.85 -25.78 14.41
N HIS A 55 -15.67 -25.35 14.83
CA HIS A 55 -15.50 -24.04 15.43
C HIS A 55 -15.74 -22.94 14.38
N PRO A 56 -16.41 -21.81 14.71
CA PRO A 56 -16.71 -20.74 13.74
C PRO A 56 -15.50 -20.28 12.92
N CYS A 57 -14.33 -20.14 13.56
CA CYS A 57 -13.07 -19.80 12.88
C CYS A 57 -12.65 -20.82 11.81
N ASN A 58 -12.86 -22.12 12.04
CA ASN A 58 -12.51 -23.18 11.09
C ASN A 58 -13.60 -23.41 10.04
N GLN A 59 -14.85 -23.09 10.34
CA GLN A 59 -15.96 -23.24 9.40
C GLN A 59 -15.92 -22.26 8.22
N ALA A 60 -15.33 -21.07 8.39
CA ALA A 60 -15.29 -20.05 7.34
C ALA A 60 -14.48 -20.48 6.10
N GLY A 61 -13.35 -21.15 6.32
CA GLY A 61 -12.50 -21.71 5.26
C GLY A 61 -12.68 -23.22 5.09
N GLY A 62 -13.24 -23.92 6.08
CA GLY A 62 -13.15 -25.37 6.16
C GLY A 62 -11.79 -25.82 6.69
N VAL A 63 -11.63 -27.14 6.82
CA VAL A 63 -10.39 -27.79 7.25
C VAL A 63 -10.02 -28.91 6.28
N PRO A 64 -8.76 -29.38 6.27
CA PRO A 64 -8.34 -30.52 5.45
C PRO A 64 -9.16 -31.79 5.73
N ASP A 65 -9.27 -32.66 4.74
CA ASP A 65 -9.94 -33.95 4.90
C ASP A 65 -9.25 -34.80 5.98
N GLY A 66 -10.03 -35.40 6.87
CA GLY A 66 -9.50 -36.18 8.00
C GLY A 66 -8.88 -35.34 9.12
N PHE A 67 -9.10 -34.02 9.13
CA PHE A 67 -8.57 -33.12 10.14
C PHE A 67 -8.99 -33.53 11.56
N THR A 68 -8.01 -33.64 12.44
CA THR A 68 -8.17 -33.86 13.88
C THR A 68 -7.42 -32.76 14.63
N PRO A 69 -8.05 -32.01 15.54
CA PRO A 69 -7.37 -30.94 16.26
C PRO A 69 -6.19 -31.45 17.07
N LEU A 70 -5.11 -30.68 17.11
CA LEU A 70 -3.97 -30.95 17.98
C LEU A 70 -4.37 -30.72 19.44
N SER A 71 -4.41 -31.80 20.22
CA SER A 71 -4.72 -31.74 21.65
C SER A 71 -3.42 -31.74 22.46
N VAL A 72 -3.04 -30.56 22.94
CA VAL A 72 -1.81 -30.36 23.73
C VAL A 72 -2.07 -29.39 24.88
N ASN A 73 -1.34 -29.59 25.98
CA ASN A 73 -1.29 -28.62 27.08
C ASN A 73 -0.41 -27.45 26.65
N LEU A 74 -1.02 -26.43 26.04
CA LEU A 74 -0.31 -25.24 25.55
C LEU A 74 0.40 -24.53 26.69
N ARG A 75 1.74 -24.52 26.64
CA ARG A 75 2.56 -23.69 27.50
C ARG A 75 3.01 -22.48 26.72
N LYS A 76 2.57 -21.30 27.16
CA LYS A 76 2.93 -20.03 26.54
C LYS A 76 3.96 -19.31 27.39
N LYS A 77 4.97 -18.75 26.73
CA LYS A 77 5.78 -17.68 27.30
C LYS A 77 5.15 -16.36 26.87
N GLU A 78 4.80 -15.54 27.86
CA GLU A 78 4.22 -14.23 27.63
C GLU A 78 5.21 -13.12 28.00
N GLY A 79 5.19 -12.05 27.21
CA GLY A 79 5.93 -10.83 27.49
C GLY A 79 5.09 -9.62 27.10
N SER A 80 5.40 -8.47 27.64
CA SER A 80 4.74 -7.21 27.28
C SER A 80 5.74 -6.08 27.23
N THR A 81 5.39 -5.01 26.52
CA THR A 81 6.16 -3.78 26.46
C THR A 81 5.31 -2.58 26.85
N SER A 82 5.97 -1.53 27.30
CA SER A 82 5.30 -0.29 27.69
C SER A 82 4.77 0.49 26.47
N PRO A 83 3.74 1.33 26.66
CA PRO A 83 3.33 2.33 25.69
C PRO A 83 4.50 3.17 25.16
N GLY A 84 4.39 3.62 23.91
CA GLY A 84 5.41 4.42 23.22
C GLY A 84 6.65 3.65 22.74
N THR A 85 6.61 2.32 22.79
CA THR A 85 7.65 1.44 22.25
C THR A 85 7.78 1.63 20.74
N HIS A 86 9.00 1.48 20.21
CA HIS A 86 9.25 1.43 18.78
C HIS A 86 10.33 0.39 18.49
N ILE A 87 10.30 -0.18 17.30
CA ILE A 87 11.25 -1.16 16.80
C ILE A 87 11.74 -0.65 15.46
N ALA A 88 13.04 -0.45 15.31
CA ALA A 88 13.56 0.18 14.10
C ALA A 88 14.93 -0.33 13.69
N ASN A 89 15.21 -0.27 12.39
CA ASN A 89 16.45 -0.77 11.81
C ASN A 89 16.93 0.14 10.66
N PRO A 90 18.17 0.65 10.70
CA PRO A 90 19.14 0.54 11.80
C PRO A 90 18.68 1.31 13.05
N GLU A 91 19.03 0.85 14.25
CA GLU A 91 18.54 1.45 15.50
C GLU A 91 19.36 2.66 15.96
N TRP A 92 20.68 2.62 15.73
CA TRP A 92 21.60 3.71 16.08
C TRP A 92 21.38 5.00 15.26
N ASP A 93 20.62 4.90 14.18
CA ASP A 93 20.44 5.95 13.18
C ASP A 93 19.27 6.91 13.50
N ILE A 94 18.51 6.62 14.55
CA ILE A 94 17.21 7.24 14.80
C ILE A 94 17.26 8.13 16.02
N CYS A 95 16.79 9.37 15.86
CA CYS A 95 16.52 10.27 16.97
C CYS A 95 15.01 10.28 17.25
N LYS A 96 14.61 9.86 18.45
CA LYS A 96 13.23 9.95 18.94
C LYS A 96 13.06 11.21 19.78
N THR A 97 12.15 12.10 19.38
CA THR A 97 11.77 13.30 20.12
C THR A 97 10.31 13.22 20.52
N ARG A 98 9.99 13.59 21.77
CA ARG A 98 8.60 13.69 22.23
C ARG A 98 8.04 15.06 21.85
N LEU A 99 6.83 15.08 21.30
CA LEU A 99 6.19 16.31 20.86
C LEU A 99 5.54 17.05 22.04
N GLY A 100 5.58 18.38 21.98
CA GLY A 100 4.90 19.27 22.92
C GLY A 100 3.48 19.66 22.49
N TYR A 101 2.72 20.24 23.42
CA TYR A 101 1.35 20.74 23.19
C TYR A 101 1.25 21.68 21.98
N HIS A 102 2.22 22.58 21.80
CA HIS A 102 2.23 23.58 20.73
C HIS A 102 2.62 23.01 19.36
N GLU A 103 3.17 21.80 19.29
CA GLU A 103 3.58 21.16 18.04
C GLU A 103 2.44 20.37 17.37
N VAL A 104 1.28 20.26 18.03
CA VAL A 104 0.13 19.50 17.54
C VAL A 104 -1.08 20.41 17.39
N GLU A 105 -1.69 20.40 16.19
CA GLU A 105 -2.84 21.26 15.84
C GLU A 105 -4.06 21.11 16.77
N MET A 106 -4.16 20.00 17.51
CA MET A 106 -5.29 19.67 18.42
C MET A 106 -4.88 19.61 19.90
N GLY A 107 -4.03 20.53 20.36
CA GLY A 107 -3.53 20.52 21.73
C GLY A 107 -4.63 20.36 22.80
N THR A 108 -5.77 21.03 22.65
CA THR A 108 -6.88 21.08 23.62
C THR A 108 -7.61 19.75 23.81
N GLU A 109 -8.08 19.12 22.73
CA GLU A 109 -8.80 17.85 22.75
C GLU A 109 -7.87 16.72 23.18
N LEU A 110 -6.61 16.76 22.73
CA LEU A 110 -5.60 15.81 23.15
C LEU A 110 -5.29 15.95 24.64
N HIS A 111 -5.24 17.19 25.15
CA HIS A 111 -5.10 17.43 26.58
C HIS A 111 -6.28 16.85 27.38
N ALA A 112 -7.51 16.87 26.85
CA ALA A 112 -8.65 16.19 27.47
C ALA A 112 -8.53 14.65 27.41
N ALA A 113 -8.08 14.10 26.29
CA ALA A 113 -7.85 12.66 26.12
C ALA A 113 -6.74 12.13 27.06
N LEU A 114 -5.70 12.93 27.31
CA LEU A 114 -4.65 12.62 28.29
C LEU A 114 -5.18 12.62 29.72
N ARG A 115 -6.02 13.60 30.10
CA ARG A 115 -6.65 13.65 31.43
C ARG A 115 -7.60 12.48 31.69
N THR A 116 -8.27 11.99 30.65
CA THR A 116 -9.22 10.87 30.73
C THR A 116 -8.56 9.50 30.56
N GLY A 117 -7.24 9.45 30.35
CA GLY A 117 -6.50 8.19 30.16
C GLY A 117 -6.75 7.50 28.82
N LYS A 118 -7.45 8.14 27.86
CA LYS A 118 -7.69 7.58 26.51
C LYS A 118 -6.39 7.45 25.70
N ILE A 119 -5.36 8.24 26.03
CA ILE A 119 -4.02 8.17 25.46
C ILE A 119 -3.02 7.89 26.59
N PRO A 120 -2.10 6.92 26.43
CA PRO A 120 -1.08 6.64 27.43
C PRO A 120 -0.22 7.87 27.74
N ALA A 121 0.07 8.09 29.02
CA ALA A 121 0.83 9.24 29.49
C ALA A 121 2.25 9.28 28.91
N GLU A 122 2.81 8.15 28.51
CA GLU A 122 4.13 8.01 27.86
C GLU A 122 4.10 8.54 26.42
N VAL A 123 2.97 8.39 25.73
CA VAL A 123 2.77 8.89 24.36
C VAL A 123 2.61 10.40 24.37
N GLY A 124 1.83 10.95 25.30
CA GLY A 124 1.56 12.39 25.37
C GLY A 124 0.99 12.95 24.06
N TYR A 125 1.63 13.99 23.53
CA TYR A 125 1.24 14.61 22.26
C TYR A 125 1.79 13.88 21.02
N GLY A 126 2.54 12.80 21.21
CA GLY A 126 3.11 11.99 20.14
C GLY A 126 4.64 12.04 20.09
N PHE A 127 5.17 11.46 19.03
CA PHE A 127 6.61 11.33 18.80
C PHE A 127 6.98 11.81 17.40
N ARG A 128 8.20 12.33 17.28
CA ARG A 128 8.93 12.61 16.04
C ARG A 128 10.14 11.69 15.98
N PHE A 129 10.42 11.13 14.81
CA PHE A 129 11.54 10.27 14.52
C PHE A 129 12.32 10.84 13.34
N ASP A 130 13.59 11.16 13.56
CA ASP A 130 14.51 11.65 12.53
C ASP A 130 15.52 10.55 12.19
N PHE A 131 15.67 10.26 10.90
CA PHE A 131 16.60 9.23 10.40
C PHE A 131 17.75 9.87 9.64
N LYS A 132 18.97 9.36 9.85
CA LYS A 132 20.18 9.88 9.20
C LYS A 132 20.59 9.04 7.99
N SER A 133 20.11 7.82 7.87
CA SER A 133 20.44 6.86 6.82
C SER A 133 19.59 7.04 5.57
N SER A 134 20.05 6.46 4.46
CA SER A 134 19.33 6.42 3.18
C SER A 134 18.31 5.29 3.10
N GLU A 135 18.33 4.36 4.05
CA GLU A 135 17.38 3.26 4.14
C GLU A 135 17.06 2.95 5.60
N GLY A 136 15.83 2.51 5.83
CA GLY A 136 15.39 2.20 7.17
C GLY A 136 13.98 1.64 7.22
N ALA A 137 13.67 1.01 8.33
CA ALA A 137 12.31 0.59 8.67
C ALA A 137 12.04 0.87 10.14
N ILE A 138 10.81 1.28 10.45
CA ILE A 138 10.35 1.51 11.80
C ILE A 138 8.93 0.95 11.97
N LEU A 139 8.70 0.35 13.14
CA LEU A 139 7.40 0.00 13.66
C LEU A 139 7.22 0.78 14.97
N ILE A 140 6.18 1.58 15.05
CA ILE A 140 5.85 2.41 16.21
C ILE A 140 4.62 1.80 16.88
N LEU A 141 4.72 1.57 18.19
CA LEU A 141 3.73 0.86 19.00
C LEU A 141 3.29 1.77 20.15
N PRO A 142 2.36 2.71 19.90
CA PRO A 142 1.94 3.71 20.89
C PRO A 142 1.41 3.06 22.17
N GLU A 143 0.79 1.90 22.09
CA GLU A 143 0.16 1.21 23.24
C GLU A 143 0.96 -0.01 23.69
N GLY A 144 2.21 -0.12 23.22
CA GLY A 144 3.05 -1.30 23.42
C GLY A 144 2.52 -2.50 22.65
N TYR A 145 3.00 -3.67 23.01
CA TYR A 145 2.52 -4.94 22.47
C TYR A 145 2.70 -6.06 23.49
N ILE A 146 1.94 -7.13 23.32
CA ILE A 146 2.10 -8.40 24.02
C ILE A 146 2.75 -9.39 23.06
N SER A 147 3.71 -10.15 23.57
CA SER A 147 4.40 -11.23 22.87
C SER A 147 3.97 -12.56 23.47
N GLU A 148 3.53 -13.49 22.63
CA GLU A 148 3.19 -14.86 23.03
C GLU A 148 4.02 -15.83 22.19
N ASP A 149 4.68 -16.79 22.84
CA ASP A 149 5.42 -17.87 22.17
C ASP A 149 5.04 -19.23 22.75
N ASN A 150 4.77 -20.20 21.88
CA ASN A 150 4.57 -21.60 22.24
C ASN A 150 5.88 -22.25 22.68
N LEU A 151 5.86 -22.97 23.80
CA LEU A 151 7.00 -23.74 24.30
C LEU A 151 6.99 -25.21 23.86
N ASN A 152 5.86 -25.71 23.36
CA ASN A 152 5.69 -27.10 22.91
C ASN A 152 6.10 -27.24 21.43
N GLU A 153 7.38 -27.11 21.11
CA GLU A 153 7.87 -27.14 19.72
C GLU A 153 7.65 -28.51 19.05
N ASP A 154 7.96 -29.62 19.74
CA ASP A 154 7.93 -30.96 19.17
C ASP A 154 6.52 -31.42 18.76
N ASP A 155 5.50 -31.13 19.57
CA ASP A 155 4.11 -31.52 19.28
C ASP A 155 3.60 -30.84 18.00
N PHE A 156 3.92 -29.54 17.85
CA PHE A 156 3.55 -28.77 16.67
C PHE A 156 4.29 -29.28 15.44
N ASP A 157 5.61 -29.50 15.55
CA ASP A 157 6.41 -29.97 14.43
C ASP A 157 5.99 -31.36 13.95
N ASN A 158 5.73 -32.30 14.88
CA ASN A 158 5.24 -33.64 14.55
C ASN A 158 3.85 -33.60 13.91
N TYR A 159 2.97 -32.73 14.40
CA TYR A 159 1.64 -32.54 13.81
C TYR A 159 1.73 -31.99 12.39
N VAL A 160 2.62 -31.02 12.13
CA VAL A 160 2.85 -30.49 10.79
C VAL A 160 3.42 -31.56 9.87
N ALA A 161 4.41 -32.32 10.32
CA ALA A 161 5.05 -33.38 9.53
C ALA A 161 4.04 -34.41 9.03
N ALA A 162 3.04 -34.77 9.85
CA ALA A 162 2.00 -35.71 9.48
C ALA A 162 0.94 -35.12 8.51
N ASN A 163 0.75 -33.79 8.49
CA ASN A 163 -0.38 -33.16 7.80
C ASN A 163 0.00 -32.17 6.68
N ALA A 164 1.28 -31.82 6.51
CA ALA A 164 1.72 -30.77 5.58
C ALA A 164 1.17 -30.94 4.14
N ILE A 165 1.20 -32.18 3.62
CA ILE A 165 0.73 -32.47 2.26
C ILE A 165 -0.80 -32.30 2.16
N SER A 166 -1.57 -32.72 3.17
CA SER A 166 -3.03 -32.56 3.17
C SER A 166 -3.43 -31.09 3.29
N TRP A 167 -2.67 -30.27 4.02
CA TRP A 167 -2.89 -28.83 4.12
C TRP A 167 -2.72 -28.14 2.76
N TYR A 168 -1.62 -28.43 2.07
CA TYR A 168 -1.39 -27.90 0.72
C TYR A 168 -2.46 -28.37 -0.26
N THR A 169 -2.88 -29.63 -0.17
CA THR A 169 -3.96 -30.19 -0.99
C THR A 169 -5.27 -29.44 -0.75
N HIS A 170 -5.64 -29.21 0.51
CA HIS A 170 -6.83 -28.45 0.88
C HIS A 170 -6.77 -27.00 0.37
N VAL A 171 -5.70 -26.28 0.69
CA VAL A 171 -5.57 -24.86 0.34
C VAL A 171 -5.51 -24.64 -1.18
N ASN A 172 -4.83 -25.51 -1.93
CA ASN A 172 -4.71 -25.36 -3.37
C ASN A 172 -5.89 -25.93 -4.16
N ASN A 173 -6.41 -27.10 -3.77
CA ASN A 173 -7.44 -27.79 -4.54
C ASN A 173 -8.86 -27.46 -4.08
N VAL A 174 -9.07 -27.23 -2.78
CA VAL A 174 -10.38 -26.90 -2.21
C VAL A 174 -10.59 -25.39 -2.15
N LEU A 175 -9.63 -24.63 -1.60
CA LEU A 175 -9.74 -23.16 -1.47
C LEU A 175 -9.27 -22.39 -2.72
N GLY A 176 -8.65 -23.07 -3.68
CA GLY A 176 -8.25 -22.51 -4.96
C GLY A 176 -7.13 -21.46 -4.89
N ARG A 177 -6.32 -21.44 -3.83
CA ARG A 177 -5.34 -20.37 -3.57
C ARG A 177 -4.07 -20.41 -4.43
N ARG A 178 -3.76 -21.56 -5.04
CA ARG A 178 -2.58 -21.76 -5.91
C ARG A 178 -1.27 -21.28 -5.26
N LEU A 179 -1.09 -21.60 -3.99
CA LEU A 179 0.14 -21.34 -3.25
C LEU A 179 1.29 -22.21 -3.79
N GLY A 180 2.48 -21.62 -3.86
CA GLY A 180 3.70 -22.39 -4.09
C GLY A 180 4.00 -23.29 -2.89
N GLY A 181 4.74 -24.38 -3.11
CA GLY A 181 5.09 -25.33 -2.05
C GLY A 181 6.00 -24.79 -0.96
N ASN A 182 6.09 -23.48 -0.76
CA ASN A 182 6.94 -22.84 0.25
C ASN A 182 6.23 -21.60 0.82
N SER A 183 4.90 -21.61 0.88
CA SER A 183 4.12 -20.42 1.26
C SER A 183 3.44 -20.56 2.62
N LEU A 184 3.14 -21.78 3.06
CA LEU A 184 2.42 -22.02 4.31
C LEU A 184 3.29 -21.79 5.54
N LEU A 185 2.67 -21.20 6.56
CA LEU A 185 3.24 -20.93 7.88
C LEU A 185 2.25 -21.45 8.94
N LEU A 186 2.76 -22.27 9.87
CA LEU A 186 2.05 -22.55 11.12
C LEU A 186 2.55 -21.58 12.19
N VAL A 187 1.63 -20.81 12.77
CA VAL A 187 1.92 -19.81 13.79
C VAL A 187 2.19 -20.48 15.13
N THR A 188 3.39 -20.25 15.67
CA THR A 188 3.83 -20.71 17.00
C THR A 188 4.08 -19.55 17.95
N GLY A 189 4.20 -18.32 17.45
CA GLY A 189 4.32 -17.12 18.27
C GLY A 189 3.85 -15.86 17.55
N VAL A 190 3.43 -14.86 18.33
CA VAL A 190 2.85 -13.61 17.82
C VAL A 190 3.24 -12.42 18.69
N ASP A 191 3.46 -11.27 18.06
CA ASP A 191 3.47 -9.96 18.75
C ASP A 191 2.19 -9.21 18.38
N LYS A 192 1.37 -8.86 19.38
CA LYS A 192 0.04 -8.25 19.21
C LYS A 192 -0.06 -6.88 19.87
N THR A 193 -0.69 -5.95 19.17
CA THR A 193 -0.96 -4.60 19.63
C THR A 193 -2.42 -4.21 19.34
N SER A 194 -2.87 -3.13 19.94
CA SER A 194 -4.13 -2.44 19.68
C SER A 194 -3.97 -1.30 18.67
N ALA A 195 -2.75 -0.75 18.50
CA ALA A 195 -2.44 0.31 17.56
C ALA A 195 -0.98 0.24 17.08
N TRP A 196 -0.77 0.58 15.81
CA TRP A 196 0.53 0.48 15.16
C TRP A 196 0.69 1.53 14.05
N GLY A 197 1.94 1.88 13.78
CA GLY A 197 2.32 2.45 12.49
C GLY A 197 3.62 1.87 12.00
N VAL A 198 3.65 1.53 10.72
CA VAL A 198 4.83 1.02 10.04
C VAL A 198 5.29 2.02 9.00
N ALA A 199 6.59 2.11 8.84
CA ALA A 199 7.17 2.84 7.73
C ALA A 199 8.47 2.20 7.27
N SER A 200 8.75 2.32 5.98
CA SER A 200 10.01 1.91 5.37
C SER A 200 10.39 2.84 4.24
N PHE A 201 11.69 3.09 4.11
CA PHE A 201 12.26 3.90 3.05
C PHE A 201 13.56 3.27 2.56
N HIS A 202 13.90 3.56 1.31
CA HIS A 202 15.10 3.11 0.66
C HIS A 202 15.51 4.16 -0.37
N HIS A 203 16.82 4.34 -0.58
CA HIS A 203 17.39 5.41 -1.41
C HIS A 203 16.93 6.84 -1.03
N ALA A 204 16.68 7.09 0.25
CA ALA A 204 16.44 8.44 0.76
C ALA A 204 17.73 9.26 0.80
N GLU A 205 17.60 10.58 0.68
CA GLU A 205 18.68 11.50 0.97
C GLU A 205 18.94 11.51 2.48
N LYS A 206 20.21 11.35 2.87
CA LYS A 206 20.60 11.20 4.28
C LYS A 206 20.15 12.41 5.10
N GLY A 207 19.53 12.16 6.25
CA GLY A 207 19.05 13.21 7.16
C GLY A 207 17.76 13.91 6.73
N THR A 208 17.11 13.49 5.64
CA THR A 208 15.87 14.12 5.14
C THR A 208 14.59 13.43 5.61
N VAL A 209 14.71 12.24 6.19
CA VAL A 209 13.54 11.44 6.57
C VAL A 209 13.14 11.77 8.00
N ASN A 210 11.95 12.34 8.13
CA ASN A 210 11.26 12.57 9.39
C ASN A 210 9.91 11.83 9.41
N MET A 211 9.55 11.29 10.56
CA MET A 211 8.24 10.67 10.75
C MET A 211 7.63 11.16 12.05
N SER A 212 6.35 11.47 12.04
CA SER A 212 5.64 11.78 13.28
C SER A 212 4.45 10.86 13.48
N MET A 213 4.25 10.42 14.72
CA MET A 213 3.06 9.74 15.17
C MET A 213 2.37 10.62 16.21
N VAL A 214 1.16 11.06 15.91
CA VAL A 214 0.37 11.93 16.78
C VAL A 214 -1.03 11.32 17.00
N PRO A 215 -1.60 11.37 18.21
CA PRO A 215 -3.01 11.07 18.41
C PRO A 215 -3.90 11.97 17.54
N ASN A 216 -4.97 11.42 16.94
CA ASN A 216 -5.81 12.20 16.02
C ASN A 216 -7.29 11.78 16.09
N ALA A 217 -8.17 12.74 16.41
CA ALA A 217 -9.61 12.52 16.50
C ALA A 217 -10.38 12.78 15.18
N HIS A 218 -9.73 13.34 14.16
CA HIS A 218 -10.34 13.65 12.85
C HIS A 218 -10.24 12.49 11.87
N THR A 219 -9.36 11.53 12.12
CA THR A 219 -9.11 10.39 11.25
C THR A 219 -9.90 9.17 11.70
N GLN A 220 -10.02 8.18 10.81
CA GLN A 220 -10.63 6.90 11.17
C GLN A 220 -9.77 6.08 12.13
N SER A 221 -8.49 6.43 12.34
CA SER A 221 -7.55 5.74 13.24
C SER A 221 -7.25 6.58 14.47
N LYS A 222 -7.06 5.92 15.64
CA LYS A 222 -6.71 6.53 16.93
C LYS A 222 -5.42 7.37 16.90
N TYR A 223 -4.44 6.93 16.10
CA TYR A 223 -3.20 7.64 15.85
C TYR A 223 -3.05 7.93 14.35
N TRP A 224 -2.49 9.09 14.05
CA TRP A 224 -2.14 9.55 12.72
C TRP A 224 -0.63 9.58 12.53
N PHE A 225 -0.20 9.20 11.34
CA PHE A 225 1.21 9.08 10.98
C PHE A 225 1.50 9.99 9.79
N CYS A 226 2.45 10.91 9.96
CA CYS A 226 2.93 11.78 8.90
C CYS A 226 4.30 11.27 8.43
N SER A 227 4.44 11.00 7.14
CA SER A 227 5.70 10.62 6.49
C SER A 227 6.15 11.68 5.51
N VAL A 228 7.45 12.02 5.46
CA VAL A 228 8.00 12.86 4.38
C VAL A 228 8.41 12.01 3.16
N SER A 229 8.06 12.56 1.99
CA SER A 229 8.53 12.37 0.59
C SER A 229 9.13 11.05 0.06
N CYS A 230 9.83 10.24 0.85
CA CYS A 230 10.50 9.01 0.41
C CYS A 230 10.15 7.76 1.24
N ALA A 231 9.46 7.92 2.38
CA ALA A 231 9.00 6.80 3.17
C ALA A 231 7.59 6.35 2.75
N THR A 232 7.44 5.05 2.53
CA THR A 232 6.11 4.43 2.49
C THR A 232 5.70 4.16 3.93
N ALA A 233 4.48 4.53 4.31
CA ALA A 233 3.98 4.36 5.66
C ALA A 233 2.52 3.86 5.67
N ARG A 234 2.17 3.14 6.74
CA ARG A 234 0.80 2.70 7.03
C ARG A 234 0.54 2.80 8.52
N SER A 235 -0.73 2.83 8.88
CA SER A 235 -1.18 2.89 10.26
C SER A 235 -2.49 2.19 10.44
N GLY A 236 -2.71 1.67 11.64
CA GLY A 236 -3.96 1.03 11.98
C GLY A 236 -4.10 0.73 13.46
N PRO A 237 -5.25 0.16 13.86
CA PRO A 237 -6.41 -0.10 13.00
C PRO A 237 -7.22 1.19 12.72
N SER A 238 -8.08 1.16 11.70
CA SER A 238 -9.05 2.24 11.43
C SER A 238 -10.20 2.16 12.44
N ARG A 239 -9.94 2.55 13.69
CA ARG A 239 -10.95 2.77 14.74
C ARG A 239 -10.74 4.14 15.39
N ASN A 240 -11.78 5.00 15.41
CA ASN A 240 -11.72 6.32 16.04
C ASN A 240 -12.28 6.26 17.47
N ASN A 241 -11.49 5.73 18.39
CA ASN A 241 -11.88 5.53 19.79
C ASN A 241 -11.84 6.82 20.62
N LEU A 242 -11.34 7.93 20.06
CA LEU A 242 -11.23 9.20 20.80
C LEU A 242 -12.60 9.88 21.00
N LYS A 243 -13.59 9.57 20.15
CA LYS A 243 -14.93 10.18 20.16
C LYS A 243 -16.00 9.34 20.86
N THR A 244 -15.74 8.06 21.11
CA THR A 244 -16.71 7.16 21.76
C THR A 244 -16.58 7.24 23.28
N ASP A 245 -17.72 7.32 23.97
CA ASP A 245 -17.81 7.31 25.45
C ASP A 245 -17.84 5.89 26.05
N GLU A 246 -17.94 4.86 25.22
CA GLU A 246 -17.85 3.48 25.67
C GLU A 246 -16.39 3.06 25.88
N PHE A 247 -16.05 2.69 27.12
CA PHE A 247 -14.85 1.94 27.46
C PHE A 247 -14.94 0.53 26.88
N THR A 248 -14.79 0.38 25.56
CA THR A 248 -14.55 -0.95 24.98
C THR A 248 -13.16 -1.41 25.43
N VAL A 249 -13.07 -2.58 26.05
CA VAL A 249 -11.78 -3.24 26.31
C VAL A 249 -10.97 -3.25 25.02
N GLU A 250 -9.80 -2.61 25.01
CA GLU A 250 -8.95 -2.52 23.83
C GLU A 250 -8.49 -3.93 23.45
N SER A 251 -9.15 -4.52 22.46
CA SER A 251 -8.75 -5.81 21.90
C SER A 251 -7.41 -5.64 21.19
N ARG A 252 -6.38 -6.35 21.67
CA ARG A 252 -5.08 -6.45 20.99
C ARG A 252 -5.16 -7.48 19.87
N ASP A 253 -5.87 -7.12 18.81
CA ASP A 253 -6.17 -7.99 17.66
C ASP A 253 -5.22 -7.76 16.47
N GLN A 254 -4.31 -6.80 16.55
CA GLN A 254 -3.38 -6.47 15.46
C GLN A 254 -2.05 -7.19 15.65
N CYS A 255 -1.76 -8.17 14.79
CA CYS A 255 -0.49 -8.90 14.83
C CYS A 255 0.58 -8.16 14.01
N VAL A 256 1.69 -7.77 14.64
CA VAL A 256 2.79 -7.01 14.00
C VAL A 256 4.00 -7.88 13.66
N PHE A 257 4.21 -8.96 14.40
CA PHE A 257 5.16 -10.02 14.06
C PHE A 257 4.54 -11.38 14.22
N VAL A 258 4.82 -12.26 13.26
CA VAL A 258 4.45 -13.67 13.32
C VAL A 258 5.72 -14.51 13.37
N ARG A 259 5.74 -15.51 14.25
CA ARG A 259 6.77 -16.53 14.36
C ARG A 259 6.14 -17.89 14.12
N GLY A 260 6.82 -18.73 13.36
CA GLY A 260 6.22 -19.99 12.98
C GLY A 260 7.16 -21.03 12.42
N ILE A 261 6.57 -22.18 12.15
CA ILE A 261 7.16 -23.25 11.34
C ILE A 261 6.78 -22.99 9.90
N ARG A 262 7.77 -22.73 9.05
CA ARG A 262 7.57 -22.63 7.61
C ARG A 262 7.47 -24.04 7.02
N VAL A 263 6.37 -24.29 6.32
CA VAL A 263 6.03 -25.60 5.78
C VAL A 263 6.31 -25.60 4.29
N SER A 264 7.36 -26.32 3.87
CA SER A 264 7.73 -26.42 2.46
C SER A 264 7.54 -27.85 1.95
N VAL A 265 6.88 -28.01 0.81
CA VAL A 265 6.61 -29.28 0.14
C VAL A 265 7.16 -29.26 -1.29
N ARG A 266 7.63 -30.41 -1.76
CA ARG A 266 8.16 -30.54 -3.12
C ARG A 266 7.07 -30.25 -4.16
N PRO A 267 7.32 -29.39 -5.17
CA PRO A 267 6.32 -29.06 -6.18
C PRO A 267 5.79 -30.27 -6.98
N ALA A 268 6.58 -31.33 -7.14
CA ALA A 268 6.16 -32.55 -7.82
C ALA A 268 4.99 -33.28 -7.12
N ILE A 269 4.74 -33.01 -5.84
CA ILE A 269 3.63 -33.58 -5.08
C ILE A 269 2.29 -32.99 -5.53
N PHE A 270 2.30 -31.80 -6.15
CA PHE A 270 1.13 -31.23 -6.80
C PHE A 270 0.85 -31.99 -8.12
N LYS A 271 0.17 -33.14 -8.04
CA LYS A 271 -0.22 -33.93 -9.22
C LYS A 271 -1.03 -33.07 -10.21
N SER A 272 -0.43 -32.75 -11.37
CA SER A 272 -1.00 -32.44 -12.70
C SER A 272 -2.36 -31.73 -12.86
N GLY A 273 -2.87 -31.00 -11.86
CA GLY A 273 -4.08 -30.16 -11.99
C GLY A 273 -3.82 -28.78 -12.60
N LEU A 274 -2.58 -28.48 -12.97
CA LEU A 274 -2.10 -27.14 -13.37
C LEU A 274 -1.40 -27.07 -14.73
N ARG A 275 -1.35 -28.16 -15.51
CA ARG A 275 -0.92 -28.10 -16.91
C ARG A 275 -2.13 -27.79 -17.79
N MET A 276 -2.40 -26.51 -18.04
CA MET A 276 -3.18 -26.14 -19.22
C MET A 276 -2.29 -26.30 -20.44
N SER A 277 -2.51 -27.37 -21.21
CA SER A 277 -2.05 -27.44 -22.60
C SER A 277 -2.91 -26.49 -23.42
N VAL A 278 -2.39 -25.32 -23.76
CA VAL A 278 -3.03 -24.43 -24.73
C VAL A 278 -2.43 -24.75 -26.08
N LYS A 279 -3.23 -25.28 -27.01
CA LYS A 279 -2.86 -25.29 -28.42
C LYS A 279 -2.86 -23.84 -28.90
N THR A 280 -1.70 -23.34 -29.31
CA THR A 280 -1.57 -22.01 -29.91
C THR A 280 -1.36 -22.18 -31.39
N ASP A 281 -2.33 -21.73 -32.19
CA ASP A 281 -2.13 -21.60 -33.62
C ASP A 281 -1.33 -20.32 -33.89
N SER A 282 -0.41 -20.37 -34.85
CA SER A 282 0.36 -19.19 -35.24
C SER A 282 -0.57 -18.13 -35.81
N LEU A 283 -0.50 -16.89 -35.30
CA LEU A 283 -1.25 -15.75 -35.85
C LEU A 283 -0.90 -15.45 -37.32
N GLN A 284 0.20 -16.02 -37.83
CA GLN A 284 0.61 -15.89 -39.22
C GLN A 284 -0.18 -16.82 -40.16
N GLU A 285 -0.92 -17.80 -39.62
CA GLU A 285 -1.64 -18.83 -40.38
C GLU A 285 -3.17 -18.70 -40.27
N LEU A 286 -3.68 -17.80 -39.41
CA LEU A 286 -5.11 -17.57 -39.24
C LEU A 286 -5.66 -16.60 -40.29
N SER A 287 -6.76 -16.97 -40.95
CA SER A 287 -7.45 -16.09 -41.89
C SER A 287 -8.11 -14.92 -41.14
N THR A 288 -8.25 -13.76 -41.81
CA THR A 288 -8.94 -12.59 -41.25
C THR A 288 -10.39 -12.91 -40.82
N GLY A 289 -11.01 -13.95 -41.41
CA GLY A 289 -12.34 -14.42 -41.04
C GLY A 289 -12.38 -15.12 -39.68
N ASP A 290 -11.35 -15.88 -39.33
CA ASP A 290 -11.28 -16.63 -38.06
C ASP A 290 -11.05 -15.69 -36.89
N ILE A 291 -10.23 -14.64 -37.08
CA ILE A 291 -9.95 -13.58 -36.11
C ILE A 291 -11.22 -12.79 -35.75
N LEU A 292 -12.12 -12.61 -36.72
CA LEU A 292 -13.33 -11.78 -36.55
C LEU A 292 -14.56 -12.58 -36.13
N SER A 293 -14.51 -13.91 -36.21
CA SER A 293 -15.62 -14.77 -35.78
C SER A 293 -15.64 -14.89 -34.26
N ARG A 294 -16.43 -14.02 -33.60
CA ARG A 294 -16.81 -14.20 -32.18
C ARG A 294 -17.72 -15.43 -32.04
N ARG A 295 -17.14 -16.63 -32.01
CA ARG A 295 -17.78 -17.81 -31.43
C ARG A 295 -17.00 -18.29 -30.22
N GLY A 296 -17.48 -17.87 -29.05
CA GLY A 296 -17.45 -18.68 -27.82
C GLY A 296 -16.08 -19.06 -27.24
N PHE A 297 -15.23 -18.09 -26.90
CA PHE A 297 -14.20 -18.32 -25.87
C PHE A 297 -14.85 -18.26 -24.48
N ILE A 298 -15.61 -19.31 -24.12
CA ILE A 298 -16.02 -19.62 -22.75
C ILE A 298 -15.85 -21.14 -22.58
N PRO A 299 -14.81 -21.62 -21.87
CA PRO A 299 -14.67 -23.05 -21.60
C PRO A 299 -15.48 -23.43 -20.35
N CYS A 300 -16.80 -23.37 -20.44
CA CYS A 300 -17.72 -24.00 -19.47
C CYS A 300 -18.97 -24.47 -20.21
N GLN A 301 -18.87 -25.58 -20.96
CA GLN A 301 -20.04 -26.39 -21.29
C GLN A 301 -19.77 -27.84 -20.92
N GLY A 302 -20.63 -28.37 -20.05
CA GLY A 302 -20.57 -29.72 -19.52
C GLY A 302 -20.61 -30.78 -20.62
N LYS A 303 -19.84 -31.85 -20.42
CA LYS A 303 -19.80 -33.01 -21.32
C LYS A 303 -21.19 -33.62 -21.44
N ARG A 304 -21.81 -33.51 -22.61
CA ARG A 304 -22.66 -34.58 -23.17
C ARG A 304 -21.82 -35.30 -24.22
N SER A 305 -21.66 -36.60 -24.04
CA SER A 305 -20.92 -37.50 -24.93
C SER A 305 -21.56 -37.54 -26.33
N PRO A 306 -20.77 -37.61 -27.41
CA PRO A 306 -21.27 -38.10 -28.69
C PRO A 306 -20.57 -39.38 -29.16
N GLU A 307 -21.40 -40.24 -29.75
CA GLU A 307 -21.08 -41.51 -30.43
C GLU A 307 -20.23 -41.33 -31.70
N LEU A 308 -19.57 -42.42 -32.11
CA LEU A 308 -18.78 -42.56 -33.34
C LEU A 308 -19.59 -42.36 -34.64
N PRO A 309 -18.99 -41.81 -35.72
CA PRO A 309 -19.47 -41.99 -37.08
C PRO A 309 -18.62 -42.97 -37.92
N LYS A 310 -19.30 -43.73 -38.78
CA LYS A 310 -18.75 -44.57 -39.87
C LYS A 310 -18.62 -43.76 -41.19
N PRO A 311 -17.85 -44.23 -42.21
CA PRO A 311 -17.40 -43.40 -43.34
C PRO A 311 -18.09 -43.65 -44.70
N GLN A 312 -17.76 -42.77 -45.68
CA GLN A 312 -17.93 -42.79 -47.16
C GLN A 312 -19.12 -41.94 -47.71
N ALA A 313 -19.07 -41.24 -48.87
CA ALA A 313 -18.19 -41.26 -50.04
C ALA A 313 -18.21 -39.94 -50.87
N ASN A 314 -17.09 -39.68 -51.57
CA ASN A 314 -16.88 -39.09 -52.92
C ASN A 314 -17.52 -37.78 -53.42
N GLY A 315 -16.65 -36.90 -53.94
CA GLY A 315 -16.92 -36.11 -55.17
C GLY A 315 -16.09 -34.84 -55.42
N GLY A 316 -15.00 -34.93 -56.21
CA GLY A 316 -14.72 -33.99 -57.33
C GLY A 316 -13.75 -32.78 -57.19
N LYS A 317 -12.46 -33.01 -57.52
CA LYS A 317 -11.46 -32.20 -58.29
C LYS A 317 -11.54 -30.65 -58.36
N ARG A 318 -10.44 -29.94 -58.01
CA ARG A 318 -9.32 -29.47 -58.90
C ARG A 318 -8.30 -28.60 -58.13
N ASP A 319 -7.03 -28.97 -58.25
CA ASP A 319 -5.76 -28.29 -57.90
C ASP A 319 -5.43 -27.11 -58.88
N PRO A 320 -4.36 -26.27 -58.75
CA PRO A 320 -3.08 -26.55 -58.05
C PRO A 320 -2.38 -25.38 -57.30
N GLY A 321 -1.56 -25.76 -56.32
CA GLY A 321 -0.23 -25.14 -56.11
C GLY A 321 0.02 -24.55 -54.73
N ARG A 322 0.86 -25.23 -53.92
CA ARG A 322 2.21 -24.75 -53.52
C ARG A 322 2.81 -25.60 -52.39
N SER A 323 4.04 -26.05 -52.66
CA SER A 323 5.09 -26.65 -51.83
C SER A 323 4.87 -26.91 -50.32
N VAL A 324 5.12 -28.18 -49.99
CA VAL A 324 5.68 -28.76 -48.76
C VAL A 324 6.60 -27.80 -47.97
N LEU A 325 6.17 -27.41 -46.77
CA LEU A 325 7.02 -27.19 -45.61
C LEU A 325 6.25 -27.73 -44.39
N SER A 326 6.91 -28.55 -43.58
CA SER A 326 6.34 -29.25 -42.42
C SER A 326 5.78 -28.28 -41.39
N GLU A 327 4.49 -28.40 -41.06
CA GLU A 327 3.88 -27.78 -39.89
C GLU A 327 4.64 -28.25 -38.64
N ILE A 328 5.44 -27.36 -38.04
CA ILE A 328 5.97 -27.55 -36.71
C ILE A 328 4.83 -27.22 -35.75
N GLU A 329 4.03 -28.23 -35.41
CA GLU A 329 2.98 -28.14 -34.38
C GLU A 329 3.66 -27.83 -33.04
N THR A 330 3.80 -26.55 -32.72
CA THR A 330 4.56 -26.10 -31.56
C THR A 330 3.64 -26.18 -30.34
N THR A 331 3.59 -27.34 -29.69
CA THR A 331 2.90 -27.46 -28.41
C THR A 331 3.70 -26.71 -27.36
N VAL A 332 3.30 -25.46 -27.06
CA VAL A 332 3.92 -24.68 -25.98
C VAL A 332 3.36 -25.17 -24.65
N ILE A 333 4.13 -25.99 -23.95
CA ILE A 333 3.91 -26.25 -22.53
C ILE A 333 4.35 -24.97 -21.81
N THR A 334 3.40 -24.16 -21.35
CA THR A 334 3.72 -23.02 -20.50
C THR A 334 4.10 -23.54 -19.12
N ASP A 335 5.39 -23.76 -18.91
CA ASP A 335 5.91 -23.87 -17.56
C ASP A 335 5.73 -22.51 -16.89
N ARG A 336 4.84 -22.49 -15.89
CA ARG A 336 4.71 -21.43 -14.88
C ARG A 336 4.15 -20.10 -15.41
N ILE A 337 2.85 -19.87 -15.21
CA ILE A 337 2.47 -18.53 -14.73
C ILE A 337 3.27 -18.36 -13.43
N PRO A 338 4.14 -17.34 -13.30
CA PRO A 338 4.97 -17.23 -12.12
C PRO A 338 4.06 -17.27 -10.88
N PRO A 339 4.39 -18.09 -9.86
CA PRO A 339 3.67 -18.00 -8.60
C PRO A 339 3.68 -16.54 -8.17
N LYS A 340 2.54 -16.04 -7.65
CA LYS A 340 2.43 -14.69 -7.06
C LYS A 340 3.74 -14.38 -6.35
N SER A 341 4.40 -13.26 -6.65
CA SER A 341 5.69 -12.91 -6.08
C SER A 341 5.57 -12.96 -4.55
N LEU A 342 6.12 -14.00 -3.93
CA LEU A 342 6.03 -14.19 -2.49
C LEU A 342 6.94 -13.15 -1.82
N PRO A 343 6.51 -12.57 -0.70
CA PRO A 343 7.40 -11.76 0.11
C PRO A 343 8.65 -12.55 0.51
N TYR A 344 9.82 -11.92 0.43
CA TYR A 344 11.09 -12.56 0.77
C TYR A 344 11.07 -13.10 2.20
N HIS A 345 11.51 -14.33 2.40
CA HIS A 345 11.64 -14.95 3.71
C HIS A 345 12.92 -15.80 3.79
N PRO A 346 13.77 -15.67 4.84
CA PRO A 346 15.02 -16.44 4.94
C PRO A 346 14.81 -17.96 4.88
N LEU A 347 13.81 -18.47 5.61
CA LEU A 347 13.47 -19.90 5.55
C LEU A 347 12.96 -20.35 4.17
N ALA A 348 12.45 -19.45 3.33
CA ALA A 348 12.06 -19.84 1.98
C ALA A 348 13.28 -20.28 1.18
N VAL A 349 14.35 -19.48 1.23
CA VAL A 349 15.65 -19.77 0.59
C VAL A 349 16.28 -21.04 1.15
N ILE A 350 16.27 -21.18 2.49
CA ILE A 350 16.86 -22.34 3.17
C ILE A 350 16.10 -23.62 2.80
N ASN A 351 14.78 -23.62 2.89
CA ASN A 351 13.98 -24.81 2.65
C ASN A 351 14.00 -25.24 1.19
N GLU A 352 14.00 -24.30 0.24
CA GLU A 352 14.11 -24.59 -1.19
C GLU A 352 15.45 -25.27 -1.50
N HIS A 353 16.56 -24.73 -0.97
CA HIS A 353 17.88 -25.33 -1.12
C HIS A 353 17.97 -26.73 -0.49
N LEU A 354 17.30 -26.98 0.64
CA LEU A 354 17.25 -28.30 1.27
C LEU A 354 16.45 -29.31 0.44
N LEU A 355 15.30 -28.90 -0.13
CA LEU A 355 14.52 -29.75 -1.04
C LEU A 355 15.31 -30.10 -2.31
N ASP A 356 16.10 -29.17 -2.85
CA ASP A 356 16.92 -29.42 -4.04
C ASP A 356 18.07 -30.39 -3.76
N LYS A 357 18.71 -30.27 -2.59
CA LYS A 357 19.82 -31.16 -2.20
C LYS A 357 19.40 -32.57 -1.81
N HIS A 358 18.15 -32.76 -1.41
CA HIS A 358 17.64 -34.04 -0.92
C HIS A 358 16.42 -34.48 -1.74
N PRO A 359 16.62 -35.10 -2.91
CA PRO A 359 15.52 -35.49 -3.81
C PRO A 359 14.50 -36.45 -3.19
N THR A 360 14.91 -37.24 -2.19
CA THR A 360 14.07 -38.19 -1.47
C THR A 360 13.18 -37.56 -0.41
N ALA A 361 13.33 -36.27 -0.15
CA ALA A 361 12.48 -35.54 0.79
C ALA A 361 11.28 -34.93 0.08
N ASP A 362 10.12 -35.06 0.71
CA ASP A 362 8.85 -34.50 0.27
C ASP A 362 8.53 -33.19 0.99
N VAL A 363 9.00 -33.05 2.23
CA VAL A 363 8.68 -31.93 3.11
C VAL A 363 9.95 -31.41 3.81
N VAL A 364 10.07 -30.09 3.97
CA VAL A 364 11.06 -29.44 4.85
C VAL A 364 10.29 -28.60 5.86
N LEU A 365 10.61 -28.79 7.15
CA LEU A 365 10.09 -27.99 8.26
C LEU A 365 11.25 -27.23 8.91
N SER A 366 11.08 -25.91 9.00
CA SER A 366 12.04 -25.04 9.68
C SER A 366 11.31 -23.99 10.49
N HIS A 367 11.72 -23.80 11.74
CA HIS A 367 11.18 -22.76 12.60
C HIS A 367 11.98 -21.45 12.46
N ASP A 368 11.34 -20.30 12.70
CA ASP A 368 12.01 -18.99 12.58
C ASP A 368 13.25 -18.83 13.49
N SER A 369 13.27 -19.55 14.62
CA SER A 369 14.44 -19.62 15.51
C SER A 369 15.72 -20.06 14.78
N CYS A 370 15.60 -20.89 13.73
CA CYS A 370 16.72 -21.35 12.93
C CYS A 370 17.49 -20.16 12.34
N TRP A 371 16.81 -19.24 11.65
CA TRP A 371 17.49 -18.10 11.00
C TRP A 371 17.82 -16.96 11.96
N PHE A 372 17.09 -16.78 13.06
CA PHE A 372 17.49 -15.84 14.12
C PHE A 372 18.91 -16.11 14.61
N SER A 373 19.23 -17.40 14.72
CA SER A 373 20.53 -17.88 15.19
C SER A 373 21.67 -17.64 14.18
N LEU A 374 21.35 -17.38 12.91
CA LEU A 374 22.32 -17.18 11.82
C LEU A 374 22.75 -15.72 11.69
N ILE A 375 21.99 -14.79 12.24
CA ILE A 375 22.33 -13.35 12.27
C ILE A 375 23.25 -13.11 13.48
N LYS A 376 24.44 -12.59 13.23
CA LYS A 376 25.42 -12.31 14.30
C LYS A 376 24.99 -11.08 15.11
N ASN A 377 25.49 -10.97 16.34
CA ASN A 377 25.22 -9.80 17.17
C ASN A 377 25.82 -8.55 16.52
N GLY A 378 25.04 -7.47 16.42
CA GLY A 378 25.45 -6.22 15.77
C GLY A 378 25.31 -6.19 14.24
N GLU A 379 24.83 -7.26 13.60
CA GLU A 379 24.46 -7.20 12.18
C GLU A 379 23.09 -6.53 12.00
N ASP A 380 23.09 -5.33 11.40
CA ASP A 380 21.86 -4.57 11.06
C ASP A 380 21.25 -4.98 9.72
N SER A 381 21.89 -5.90 8.99
CA SER A 381 21.44 -6.41 7.69
C SER A 381 21.38 -7.94 7.69
N LEU A 382 20.46 -8.48 6.90
CA LEU A 382 20.42 -9.92 6.64
C LEU A 382 21.61 -10.31 5.76
N PRO A 383 22.27 -11.46 6.03
CA PRO A 383 23.25 -12.00 5.10
C PRO A 383 22.56 -12.31 3.76
N ASN A 384 23.30 -12.15 2.66
CA ASN A 384 22.83 -12.61 1.35
C ASN A 384 22.60 -14.14 1.35
N ASP A 385 21.87 -14.63 0.34
CA ASP A 385 21.46 -16.04 0.26
C ASP A 385 22.65 -17.01 0.33
N VAL A 386 23.78 -16.68 -0.30
CA VAL A 386 24.98 -17.52 -0.31
C VAL A 386 25.57 -17.65 1.10
N GLU A 387 25.73 -16.52 1.80
CA GLU A 387 26.25 -16.48 3.16
C GLU A 387 25.26 -17.11 4.15
N LEU A 388 23.95 -16.90 3.96
CA LEU A 388 22.90 -17.52 4.75
C LEU A 388 23.01 -19.05 4.69
N LEU A 389 23.07 -19.62 3.48
CA LEU A 389 23.19 -21.06 3.26
C LEU A 389 24.52 -21.63 3.77
N ARG A 390 25.61 -20.85 3.70
CA ARG A 390 26.90 -21.21 4.30
C ARG A 390 26.77 -21.34 5.82
N ARG A 391 26.17 -20.34 6.48
CA ARG A 391 25.96 -20.36 7.94
C ARG A 391 25.03 -21.48 8.41
N VAL A 392 24.01 -21.85 7.62
CA VAL A 392 23.16 -23.02 7.92
C VAL A 392 24.00 -24.28 8.00
N ARG A 393 24.86 -24.52 7.00
CA ARG A 393 25.71 -25.72 6.94
C ARG A 393 26.69 -25.81 8.11
N ASP A 394 27.19 -24.67 8.57
CA ASP A 394 28.15 -24.63 9.69
C ASP A 394 27.49 -24.86 11.05
N LYS A 395 26.19 -24.61 11.18
CA LYS A 395 25.50 -24.57 12.48
C LYS A 395 24.48 -25.70 12.69
N TYR A 396 23.95 -26.26 11.61
CA TYR A 396 22.86 -27.23 11.65
C TYR A 396 23.23 -28.53 10.93
N ASN A 397 22.87 -29.65 11.56
CA ASN A 397 22.74 -30.95 10.93
C ASN A 397 21.39 -31.04 10.23
N VAL A 398 21.38 -31.63 9.02
CA VAL A 398 20.16 -31.92 8.27
C VAL A 398 19.75 -33.35 8.58
N VAL A 399 18.57 -33.53 9.17
CA VAL A 399 18.01 -34.84 9.51
C VAL A 399 16.85 -35.15 8.58
N LEU A 400 16.90 -36.29 7.89
CA LEU A 400 15.82 -36.80 7.06
C LEU A 400 15.15 -37.98 7.78
N SER A 401 13.86 -37.85 8.07
CA SER A 401 13.04 -38.89 8.70
C SER A 401 11.68 -38.96 8.02
N ASN A 402 11.27 -40.14 7.53
CA ASN A 402 9.97 -40.35 6.88
C ASN A 402 9.64 -39.36 5.75
N GLY A 403 10.63 -39.01 4.92
CA GLY A 403 10.46 -38.03 3.84
C GLY A 403 10.41 -36.56 4.29
N VAL A 404 10.57 -36.29 5.59
CA VAL A 404 10.58 -34.94 6.18
C VAL A 404 11.99 -34.55 6.60
N ILE A 405 12.43 -33.36 6.20
CA ILE A 405 13.70 -32.78 6.61
C ILE A 405 13.48 -31.81 7.78
N ARG A 406 14.38 -31.91 8.77
CA ARG A 406 14.49 -31.00 9.91
C ARG A 406 15.92 -30.51 10.07
N LEU A 407 16.07 -29.32 10.65
CA LEU A 407 17.36 -28.74 11.02
C LEU A 407 17.59 -28.90 12.53
N LEU A 408 18.63 -29.62 12.92
CA LEU A 408 19.03 -29.77 14.32
C LEU A 408 20.37 -29.06 14.57
N PRO A 409 20.53 -28.29 15.64
CA PRO A 409 21.83 -27.68 15.97
C PRO A 409 22.95 -28.74 16.06
N ILE A 410 24.14 -28.41 15.57
CA ILE A 410 25.33 -29.29 15.75
C ILE A 410 25.78 -29.19 17.22
N GLU A 411 25.54 -30.26 18.00
CA GLU A 411 26.07 -30.36 19.36
C GLU A 411 27.61 -30.38 19.33
N GLY A 412 28.25 -29.41 19.99
CA GLY A 412 29.72 -29.36 20.12
C GLY A 412 30.41 -28.01 19.88
N LYS A 413 29.70 -26.96 19.43
CA LYS A 413 30.22 -25.58 19.38
C LYS A 413 29.18 -24.55 19.81
N ASN A 414 28.79 -24.62 21.09
CA ASN A 414 28.41 -23.50 21.97
C ASN A 414 27.69 -24.07 23.19
N ASN A 415 28.45 -24.52 24.19
CA ASN A 415 28.00 -24.40 25.58
C ASN A 415 28.04 -22.92 25.98
N GLN A 416 27.09 -22.17 25.43
CA GLN A 416 26.54 -20.95 25.97
C GLN A 416 25.14 -20.84 25.36
N LEU A 417 24.24 -21.67 25.89
CA LEU A 417 22.83 -21.30 25.93
C LEU A 417 22.77 -20.06 26.84
N HIS A 418 23.08 -18.89 26.27
CA HIS A 418 22.92 -17.64 26.98
C HIS A 418 21.42 -17.49 27.16
N LEU A 419 20.94 -17.69 28.38
CA LEU A 419 19.74 -17.01 28.85
C LEU A 419 19.83 -15.58 28.31
N MET A 420 18.76 -15.14 27.64
CA MET A 420 18.60 -13.76 27.22
C MET A 420 19.01 -12.83 28.36
N PRO A 421 19.72 -11.71 28.08
CA PRO A 421 20.16 -10.82 29.15
C PRO A 421 18.94 -10.36 29.97
N ARG A 422 19.00 -10.60 31.28
CA ARG A 422 18.15 -9.95 32.27
C ARG A 422 18.22 -8.45 31.99
N MET A 423 17.10 -7.83 31.60
CA MET A 423 16.97 -6.39 31.77
C MET A 423 16.96 -6.13 33.27
N GLU A 424 17.99 -5.42 33.73
CA GLU A 424 18.13 -4.98 35.11
C GLU A 424 16.90 -4.18 35.53
N SER A 425 16.22 -4.66 36.57
CA SER A 425 15.18 -3.93 37.27
C SER A 425 15.82 -2.77 38.04
N LEU A 426 15.71 -1.55 37.54
CA LEU A 426 15.82 -0.37 38.38
C LEU A 426 14.57 -0.29 39.26
N ALA A 427 14.67 -0.90 40.43
CA ALA A 427 13.69 -0.78 41.49
C ALA A 427 13.67 0.66 42.01
N ILE A 428 12.56 1.35 41.81
CA ILE A 428 12.19 2.52 42.62
C ILE A 428 11.02 2.07 43.49
N SER A 429 11.34 1.83 44.76
CA SER A 429 10.38 1.58 45.84
C SER A 429 9.48 2.80 46.03
N LEU A 430 8.17 2.62 46.15
CA LEU A 430 7.26 3.46 46.95
C LEU A 430 5.97 2.65 47.25
N PRO A 431 5.21 2.98 48.32
CA PRO A 431 4.58 2.00 49.19
C PRO A 431 3.13 1.68 48.83
N CYS A 432 2.76 0.45 49.14
CA CYS A 432 1.39 -0.07 49.13
C CYS A 432 0.56 0.62 50.22
N LYS A 433 -0.57 1.24 49.85
CA LYS A 433 -1.70 1.45 50.76
C LYS A 433 -2.90 0.68 50.21
N SER A 434 -3.26 -0.36 50.93
CA SER A 434 -4.52 -1.08 50.86
C SER A 434 -5.69 -0.17 51.24
N TYR A 435 -6.75 -0.21 50.45
CA TYR A 435 -8.10 0.09 50.92
C TYR A 435 -9.02 -1.00 50.37
N GLU A 436 -9.49 -1.84 51.29
CA GLU A 436 -10.72 -2.60 51.15
C GLU A 436 -11.90 -1.61 51.15
N ASP A 437 -12.93 -1.87 50.35
CA ASP A 437 -14.27 -1.86 50.92
C ASP A 437 -15.31 -2.56 50.02
N ASP A 438 -16.11 -3.35 50.72
CA ASP A 438 -17.31 -4.06 50.32
C ASP A 438 -18.42 -3.12 49.84
N SER A 439 -19.24 -3.61 48.91
CA SER A 439 -20.70 -3.81 49.13
C SER A 439 -21.44 -4.02 47.82
N GLY A 440 -22.05 -5.19 47.69
CA GLY A 440 -23.03 -5.46 46.65
C GLY A 440 -24.37 -4.76 46.93
N LYS A 441 -25.14 -4.52 45.86
CA LYS A 441 -26.60 -4.64 45.87
C LYS A 441 -27.16 -4.61 44.45
N ALA A 442 -27.91 -5.66 44.13
CA ALA A 442 -28.80 -5.73 43.00
C ALA A 442 -30.03 -4.83 43.22
N ILE A 443 -30.52 -4.21 42.16
CA ILE A 443 -31.91 -3.78 42.04
C ILE A 443 -32.37 -3.90 40.59
N ASN A 444 -33.55 -4.50 40.48
CA ASN A 444 -34.31 -4.86 39.31
C ASN A 444 -35.38 -3.77 39.10
N SER A 445 -35.60 -3.28 37.89
CA SER A 445 -36.91 -2.70 37.51
C SER A 445 -37.09 -2.61 35.99
N GLN A 446 -38.12 -3.31 35.54
CA GLN A 446 -38.79 -3.16 34.26
C GLN A 446 -39.60 -1.84 34.24
N ALA A 447 -39.73 -1.22 33.06
CA ALA A 447 -40.89 -0.40 32.73
C ALA A 447 -41.17 -0.46 31.21
N HIS A 448 -42.44 -0.66 30.89
CA HIS A 448 -43.04 -0.84 29.57
C HIS A 448 -43.38 0.49 28.86
N LEU A 449 -43.12 0.54 27.53
CA LEU A 449 -43.96 1.03 26.39
C LEU A 449 -44.45 2.52 26.38
N PRO A 450 -44.76 3.16 25.21
CA PRO A 450 -45.44 2.56 24.06
C PRO A 450 -45.06 3.04 22.63
N PHE A 451 -45.82 2.45 21.71
CA PHE A 451 -45.78 2.41 20.25
C PHE A 451 -46.56 3.57 19.58
N THR A 452 -46.44 3.66 18.25
CA THR A 452 -47.16 4.50 17.25
C THR A 452 -46.58 5.91 17.02
N LYS A 453 -46.39 6.45 15.79
CA LYS A 453 -47.18 6.38 14.55
C LYS A 453 -46.29 6.58 13.31
N GLU A 454 -46.66 5.89 12.23
CA GLU A 454 -46.24 6.11 10.84
C GLU A 454 -46.75 7.46 10.30
N THR A 455 -45.96 8.11 9.44
CA THR A 455 -46.47 9.04 8.42
C THR A 455 -45.64 8.92 7.14
N THR A 456 -46.36 8.69 6.04
CA THR A 456 -45.95 8.32 4.68
C THR A 456 -45.75 9.50 3.70
N LEU A 457 -44.82 9.27 2.74
CA LEU A 457 -44.81 9.65 1.31
C LEU A 457 -44.50 11.12 0.89
N PRO A 458 -44.05 11.42 -0.37
CA PRO A 458 -43.95 10.54 -1.54
C PRO A 458 -42.64 10.57 -2.36
N GLN A 459 -42.32 9.42 -2.96
CA GLN A 459 -41.53 9.32 -4.20
C GLN A 459 -42.37 9.79 -5.40
N LYS A 460 -41.76 10.54 -6.33
CA LYS A 460 -42.26 10.72 -7.69
C LYS A 460 -41.15 10.39 -8.69
N SER A 461 -41.38 9.30 -9.41
CA SER A 461 -40.66 8.82 -10.59
C SER A 461 -41.34 9.26 -11.88
N ALA A 462 -40.55 9.60 -12.90
CA ALA A 462 -40.71 9.34 -14.36
C ALA A 462 -40.17 10.51 -15.22
N PRO A 463 -39.80 10.31 -16.51
CA PRO A 463 -39.20 9.14 -17.15
C PRO A 463 -37.87 9.49 -17.88
N ALA A 464 -37.03 8.48 -18.09
CA ALA A 464 -35.81 8.57 -18.90
C ALA A 464 -36.17 8.68 -20.40
N LYS A 465 -35.62 9.69 -21.09
CA LYS A 465 -35.52 9.71 -22.55
C LYS A 465 -34.11 9.30 -22.94
N ASN A 466 -34.00 8.11 -23.49
CA ASN A 466 -32.82 7.62 -24.20
C ASN A 466 -32.57 8.49 -25.44
N ASN A 467 -31.40 9.09 -25.53
CA ASN A 467 -30.79 9.43 -26.82
C ASN A 467 -29.39 8.83 -26.81
N ASP A 468 -29.33 7.63 -27.39
CA ASP A 468 -28.13 6.92 -27.78
C ASP A 468 -27.39 7.76 -28.83
N SER A 469 -26.18 8.20 -28.51
CA SER A 469 -25.23 8.68 -29.51
C SER A 469 -23.86 8.13 -29.14
N THR A 470 -23.58 6.97 -29.73
CA THR A 470 -22.25 6.37 -29.88
C THR A 470 -21.25 7.42 -30.35
N LEU A 471 -20.43 7.94 -29.44
CA LEU A 471 -19.20 8.67 -29.78
C LEU A 471 -18.02 7.72 -29.60
N THR A 472 -17.55 7.23 -30.74
CA THR A 472 -16.25 6.60 -30.93
C THR A 472 -15.15 7.36 -30.18
N TYR A 473 -14.53 6.71 -29.19
CA TYR A 473 -13.39 7.24 -28.46
C TYR A 473 -12.15 7.24 -29.37
N ALA A 474 -12.00 8.31 -30.14
CA ALA A 474 -10.75 8.61 -30.83
C ALA A 474 -9.65 8.89 -29.78
N HIS A 475 -8.51 8.24 -29.97
CA HIS A 475 -7.31 8.33 -29.14
C HIS A 475 -6.92 9.81 -28.91
N LYS A 476 -7.02 10.27 -27.65
CA LYS A 476 -6.67 11.64 -27.25
C LYS A 476 -5.15 11.80 -27.20
N GLN A 477 -4.58 12.66 -28.04
CA GLN A 477 -3.23 13.20 -27.83
C GLN A 477 -3.22 14.09 -26.56
N ARG A 478 -2.09 14.25 -25.88
CA ARG A 478 -2.02 14.92 -24.55
C ARG A 478 -1.45 16.34 -24.64
N GLY A 479 -1.87 17.22 -23.72
CA GLY A 479 -1.37 18.61 -23.60
C GLY A 479 -2.38 19.72 -23.95
N TYR A 480 -3.63 19.39 -24.20
CA TYR A 480 -4.61 20.39 -24.66
C TYR A 480 -5.24 21.19 -23.50
N ARG A 481 -5.45 22.49 -23.71
CA ARG A 481 -6.21 23.31 -22.76
C ARG A 481 -7.71 22.98 -22.89
N ILE A 482 -8.40 22.76 -21.77
CA ILE A 482 -9.85 22.52 -21.74
C ILE A 482 -10.62 23.77 -21.30
N CYS A 483 -11.84 23.98 -21.81
CA CYS A 483 -12.68 25.10 -21.42
C CYS A 483 -13.20 24.87 -19.99
N ASP A 484 -13.03 25.83 -19.09
CA ASP A 484 -13.42 25.69 -17.68
C ASP A 484 -14.94 25.56 -17.48
N GLN A 485 -15.75 25.99 -18.46
CA GLN A 485 -17.20 25.87 -18.42
C GLN A 485 -17.73 24.59 -19.10
N CYS A 486 -17.37 24.35 -20.35
CA CYS A 486 -17.98 23.29 -21.16
C CYS A 486 -17.08 22.07 -21.40
N GLY A 487 -15.83 22.09 -20.92
CA GLY A 487 -14.88 20.99 -21.09
C GLY A 487 -14.35 20.78 -22.51
N LYS A 488 -14.72 21.65 -23.47
CA LYS A 488 -14.22 21.57 -24.86
C LYS A 488 -12.69 21.66 -24.89
N ILE A 489 -12.07 20.90 -25.77
CA ILE A 489 -10.61 20.83 -25.93
C ILE A 489 -10.15 21.90 -26.93
N GLU A 490 -9.08 22.64 -26.60
CA GLU A 490 -8.46 23.65 -27.46
C GLU A 490 -7.79 22.99 -28.65
N THR A 491 -8.13 23.44 -29.86
CA THR A 491 -7.49 22.99 -31.09
C THR A 491 -6.53 24.07 -31.61
N PRO A 492 -5.55 23.75 -32.46
CA PRO A 492 -4.65 24.74 -33.04
C PRO A 492 -5.35 25.90 -33.76
N ILE A 493 -6.57 25.65 -34.24
CA ILE A 493 -7.41 26.61 -34.98
C ILE A 493 -8.27 27.46 -34.03
N ALA A 494 -8.71 26.90 -32.90
CA ALA A 494 -9.62 27.56 -31.95
C ALA A 494 -8.93 27.76 -30.60
N LYS A 495 -8.04 28.77 -30.52
CA LYS A 495 -7.34 29.15 -29.28
C LYS A 495 -8.31 29.72 -28.24
N PHE A 496 -8.18 29.26 -27.00
CA PHE A 496 -9.00 29.66 -25.87
C PHE A 496 -8.53 30.99 -25.30
N ARG A 497 -9.48 31.77 -24.83
CA ARG A 497 -9.23 33.05 -24.18
C ARG A 497 -9.10 32.85 -22.67
N LEU A 498 -8.09 33.47 -22.08
CA LEU A 498 -7.98 33.55 -20.63
C LEU A 498 -8.87 34.68 -20.10
N CYS A 499 -9.35 34.54 -18.87
CA CYS A 499 -10.02 35.63 -18.18
C CYS A 499 -9.09 36.83 -18.08
N GLY A 500 -9.47 37.98 -18.66
CA GLY A 500 -8.61 39.17 -18.72
C GLY A 500 -8.24 39.77 -17.35
N SER A 501 -8.93 39.39 -16.27
CA SER A 501 -8.64 39.90 -14.93
C SER A 501 -7.75 38.97 -14.11
N CYS A 502 -8.12 37.69 -13.93
CA CYS A 502 -7.32 36.75 -13.13
C CYS A 502 -6.25 36.00 -13.95
N MET A 503 -6.45 35.84 -15.26
CA MET A 503 -5.65 35.01 -16.18
C MET A 503 -5.56 33.51 -15.83
N THR A 504 -6.34 33.02 -14.87
CA THR A 504 -6.32 31.63 -14.40
C THR A 504 -7.35 30.74 -15.10
N ALA A 505 -8.54 31.28 -15.40
CA ALA A 505 -9.61 30.55 -16.08
C ALA A 505 -9.54 30.72 -17.60
N LYS A 506 -9.87 29.66 -18.35
CA LYS A 506 -9.78 29.54 -19.82
C LYS A 506 -11.12 29.18 -20.44
N TYR A 507 -11.48 29.85 -21.53
CA TYR A 507 -12.78 29.70 -22.19
C TYR A 507 -12.67 29.57 -23.71
N CYS A 508 -13.49 28.70 -24.28
CA CYS A 508 -13.57 28.55 -25.74
C CYS A 508 -14.37 29.66 -26.43
N SER A 509 -15.20 30.41 -25.69
CA SER A 509 -16.00 31.51 -26.22
C SER A 509 -16.41 32.50 -25.13
N GLN A 510 -16.92 33.67 -25.53
CA GLN A 510 -17.38 34.70 -24.61
C GLN A 510 -18.67 34.27 -23.86
N GLU A 511 -19.47 33.41 -24.48
CA GLU A 511 -20.67 32.81 -23.89
C GLU A 511 -20.30 31.87 -22.74
N CYS A 512 -19.26 31.04 -22.92
CA CYS A 512 -18.75 30.17 -21.86
C CYS A 512 -18.22 30.98 -20.66
N GLN A 513 -17.55 32.10 -20.92
CA GLN A 513 -17.11 33.01 -19.86
C GLN A 513 -18.30 33.64 -19.10
N LYS A 514 -19.32 34.13 -19.82
CA LYS A 514 -20.54 34.70 -19.21
C LYS A 514 -21.30 33.66 -18.37
N SER A 515 -21.38 32.42 -18.85
CA SER A 515 -22.05 31.32 -18.15
C SER A 515 -21.29 30.87 -16.90
N HIS A 516 -19.95 30.87 -16.91
CA HIS A 516 -19.13 30.54 -15.74
C HIS A 516 -19.05 31.68 -14.71
N TRP A 517 -19.29 32.92 -15.15
CA TRP A 517 -19.09 34.15 -14.37
C TRP A 517 -19.71 34.16 -12.96
N PRO A 518 -20.96 33.69 -12.73
CA PRO A 518 -21.54 33.68 -11.39
C PRO A 518 -20.70 32.91 -10.36
N SER A 519 -20.11 31.78 -10.78
CA SER A 519 -19.23 30.97 -9.93
C SER A 519 -17.77 31.44 -9.94
N HIS A 520 -17.31 32.06 -11.03
CA HIS A 520 -15.93 32.50 -11.19
C HIS A 520 -15.64 33.88 -10.59
N LYS A 521 -16.62 34.79 -10.56
CA LYS A 521 -16.48 36.17 -10.05
C LYS A 521 -15.81 36.25 -8.65
N PRO A 522 -16.23 35.46 -7.62
CA PRO A 522 -15.56 35.51 -6.31
C PRO A 522 -14.09 35.05 -6.38
N ILE A 523 -13.80 34.00 -7.16
CA ILE A 523 -12.43 33.51 -7.39
C ILE A 523 -11.58 34.60 -8.06
N CYS A 524 -12.12 35.22 -9.11
CA CYS A 524 -11.45 36.27 -9.86
C CYS A 524 -11.14 37.51 -9.00
N GLN A 525 -12.06 37.91 -8.12
CA GLN A 525 -11.87 39.03 -7.20
C GLN A 525 -10.82 38.72 -6.14
N ASN A 526 -10.81 37.49 -5.60
CA ASN A 526 -9.85 37.06 -4.60
C ASN A 526 -8.42 36.92 -5.17
N THR A 527 -8.26 36.33 -6.36
CA THR A 527 -6.96 36.30 -7.05
C THR A 527 -6.44 37.71 -7.30
N ARG A 528 -7.32 38.66 -7.61
CA ARG A 528 -6.96 40.07 -7.81
C ARG A 528 -6.61 40.79 -6.50
N SER A 529 -7.29 40.50 -5.39
CA SER A 529 -7.01 41.12 -4.09
C SER A 529 -5.70 40.64 -3.48
N GLN A 530 -5.35 39.36 -3.65
CA GLN A 530 -4.03 38.82 -3.29
C GLN A 530 -2.90 39.52 -4.08
N THR A 531 -3.17 39.95 -5.31
CA THR A 531 -2.21 40.70 -6.14
C THR A 531 -2.02 42.15 -5.65
N ALA A 532 -3.08 42.77 -5.11
CA ALA A 532 -3.03 44.15 -4.60
C ALA A 532 -2.33 44.25 -3.24
N LYS A 533 -2.58 43.30 -2.33
CA LYS A 533 -1.95 43.25 -0.99
C LYS A 533 -0.43 42.99 -1.04
N ALA A 534 0.08 42.43 -2.12
CA ALA A 534 1.52 42.24 -2.33
C ALA A 534 2.26 43.50 -2.81
N ALA A 535 1.54 44.54 -3.25
CA ALA A 535 2.13 45.80 -3.71
C ALA A 535 2.44 46.79 -2.57
N ASP A 536 1.72 46.69 -1.44
CA ASP A 536 1.81 47.67 -0.33
C ASP A 536 2.79 47.27 0.79
N ALA A 537 3.43 46.09 0.72
CA ALA A 537 4.23 45.55 1.83
C ALA A 537 5.74 45.83 1.78
N TYR A 538 6.30 46.42 0.71
CA TYR A 538 7.73 46.76 0.65
C TYR A 538 8.00 47.98 -0.24
N ALA A 539 8.71 48.97 0.31
CA ALA A 539 9.30 50.08 -0.44
C ALA A 539 10.56 49.61 -1.18
N MET A 540 10.42 49.25 -2.46
CA MET A 540 11.50 49.10 -3.45
C MET A 540 10.95 49.50 -4.85
N PRO A 541 11.82 49.92 -5.80
CA PRO A 541 11.44 50.74 -6.95
C PRO A 541 10.51 50.05 -7.96
N PRO A 542 9.80 50.85 -8.79
CA PRO A 542 8.65 50.41 -9.59
C PRO A 542 9.06 49.76 -10.91
N ASP A 543 9.88 48.70 -10.87
CA ASP A 543 10.20 47.93 -12.06
C ASP A 543 9.76 46.46 -11.92
N GLU A 544 8.80 46.09 -12.77
CA GLU A 544 8.15 44.79 -12.92
C GLU A 544 7.47 44.16 -11.70
N ASN A 545 6.16 44.37 -11.61
CA ASN A 545 5.23 43.72 -10.69
C ASN A 545 5.44 42.18 -10.65
N VAL A 546 6.15 41.68 -9.63
CA VAL A 546 6.55 40.26 -9.44
C VAL A 546 5.37 39.32 -9.61
N ALA A 547 4.17 39.70 -9.16
CA ALA A 547 2.96 38.90 -9.32
C ALA A 547 2.46 38.81 -10.79
N LYS A 548 2.72 39.83 -11.62
CA LYS A 548 2.45 39.80 -13.06
C LYS A 548 3.46 38.91 -13.79
N SER A 549 4.74 39.03 -13.45
CA SER A 549 5.80 38.19 -14.02
C SER A 549 5.62 36.72 -13.62
N LEU A 550 5.27 36.44 -12.35
CA LEU A 550 4.99 35.10 -11.84
C LEU A 550 3.84 34.42 -12.60
N ARG A 551 2.76 35.15 -12.90
CA ARG A 551 1.64 34.63 -13.71
C ARG A 551 2.07 34.26 -15.12
N LYS A 552 2.91 35.09 -15.76
CA LYS A 552 3.46 34.81 -17.09
C LYS A 552 4.39 33.58 -17.05
N PHE A 553 5.24 33.49 -16.03
CA PHE A 553 6.12 32.35 -15.79
C PHE A 553 5.33 31.05 -15.64
N VAL A 554 4.33 31.03 -14.76
CA VAL A 554 3.49 29.84 -14.51
C VAL A 554 2.75 29.39 -15.78
N SER A 555 2.19 30.34 -16.52
CA SER A 555 1.49 30.07 -17.79
C SER A 555 2.43 29.47 -18.84
N ALA A 556 3.67 29.97 -18.92
CA ALA A 556 4.67 29.49 -19.87
C ALA A 556 5.22 28.11 -19.49
N HIS A 557 5.39 27.82 -18.20
CA HIS A 557 5.97 26.57 -17.71
C HIS A 557 4.93 25.55 -17.22
N THR A 558 3.65 25.70 -17.59
CA THR A 558 2.57 24.83 -17.08
C THR A 558 2.83 23.34 -17.36
N SER A 559 3.32 22.99 -18.56
CA SER A 559 3.64 21.60 -18.92
C SER A 559 4.78 21.03 -18.08
N LEU A 560 5.85 21.82 -17.91
CA LEU A 560 7.00 21.46 -17.07
C LEU A 560 6.58 21.26 -15.61
N LEU A 561 5.86 22.23 -15.03
CA LEU A 561 5.41 22.20 -13.63
C LEU A 561 4.45 21.04 -13.36
N THR A 562 3.58 20.72 -14.31
CA THR A 562 2.68 19.56 -14.20
C THR A 562 3.45 18.25 -14.23
N TRP A 563 4.41 18.13 -15.16
CA TRP A 563 5.26 16.95 -15.23
C TRP A 563 6.14 16.80 -13.98
N THR A 564 6.78 17.86 -13.51
CA THR A 564 7.62 17.79 -12.29
C THR A 564 6.80 17.47 -11.06
N GLY A 565 5.61 18.06 -10.90
CA GLY A 565 4.71 17.70 -9.80
C GLY A 565 4.24 16.24 -9.87
N PHE A 566 4.00 15.71 -11.07
CA PHE A 566 3.67 14.30 -11.27
C PHE A 566 4.81 13.37 -10.85
N GLN A 567 6.05 13.69 -11.24
CA GLN A 567 7.25 12.93 -10.85
C GLN A 567 7.52 13.06 -9.34
N ALA A 568 7.45 14.28 -8.80
CA ALA A 568 7.71 14.58 -7.39
C ALA A 568 6.75 13.83 -6.45
N LEU A 569 5.45 13.78 -6.78
CA LEU A 569 4.46 13.03 -6.00
C LEU A 569 4.44 11.53 -6.35
N GLN A 570 5.29 11.06 -7.27
CA GLN A 570 5.38 9.67 -7.69
C GLN A 570 4.03 9.09 -8.15
N LEU A 571 3.21 9.88 -8.83
CA LEU A 571 1.80 9.54 -9.10
C LEU A 571 1.61 8.30 -9.98
N LYS A 572 2.64 7.88 -10.72
CA LYS A 572 2.62 6.60 -11.46
C LYS A 572 2.77 5.38 -10.55
N ARG A 573 3.51 5.50 -9.44
CA ARG A 573 3.77 4.43 -8.47
C ARG A 573 2.78 4.45 -7.32
N VAL A 574 2.46 5.64 -6.80
CA VAL A 574 1.58 5.84 -5.64
C VAL A 574 0.52 6.89 -5.99
N PRO A 575 -0.55 6.49 -6.72
CA PRO A 575 -1.53 7.45 -7.23
C PRO A 575 -2.34 8.14 -6.12
N SER A 576 -2.42 7.55 -4.92
CA SER A 576 -3.09 8.11 -3.74
C SER A 576 -2.44 9.39 -3.22
N ASN A 577 -1.16 9.64 -3.52
CA ASN A 577 -0.43 10.84 -3.09
C ASN A 577 -1.11 12.14 -3.56
N ILE A 578 -1.81 12.11 -4.69
CA ILE A 578 -2.55 13.26 -5.23
C ILE A 578 -3.61 13.80 -4.26
N ARG A 579 -4.10 12.96 -3.32
CA ARG A 579 -5.16 13.32 -2.36
C ARG A 579 -4.64 14.00 -1.10
N GLN A 580 -3.37 13.77 -0.76
CA GLN A 580 -2.80 14.21 0.51
C GLN A 580 -1.73 15.28 0.33
N ASN A 581 -1.05 15.28 -0.82
CA ASN A 581 0.15 16.09 -1.06
C ASN A 581 -0.06 17.11 -2.19
N ALA A 582 0.67 18.21 -2.08
CA ALA A 582 0.83 19.28 -3.07
C ALA A 582 2.32 19.50 -3.32
N PHE A 583 2.66 19.93 -4.53
CA PHE A 583 4.03 20.21 -4.93
C PHE A 583 4.32 21.70 -4.81
N LEU A 584 5.24 22.09 -3.93
CA LEU A 584 5.63 23.49 -3.72
C LEU A 584 6.97 23.77 -4.43
N VAL A 585 7.01 24.80 -5.26
CA VAL A 585 8.21 25.30 -5.94
C VAL A 585 8.50 26.70 -5.42
N GLU A 586 9.65 26.87 -4.81
CA GLU A 586 10.14 28.18 -4.36
C GLU A 586 11.02 28.79 -5.44
N LEU A 587 10.72 30.03 -5.81
CA LEU A 587 11.41 30.80 -6.82
C LEU A 587 12.11 32.01 -6.19
N THR A 588 13.30 32.31 -6.69
CA THR A 588 14.02 33.56 -6.44
C THR A 588 13.90 34.45 -7.68
N PRO A 589 13.50 35.73 -7.52
CA PRO A 589 13.41 36.66 -8.64
C PRO A 589 14.81 36.97 -9.20
N GLN A 590 14.88 37.14 -10.52
CA GLN A 590 16.07 37.52 -11.27
C GLN A 590 15.74 38.72 -12.17
N SER A 591 16.72 39.59 -12.39
CA SER A 591 16.57 40.70 -13.34
C SER A 591 16.72 40.17 -14.77
N HIS A 592 15.63 40.18 -15.54
CA HIS A 592 15.65 39.82 -16.95
C HIS A 592 14.55 40.60 -17.70
N PRO A 593 14.77 41.03 -18.96
CA PRO A 593 13.76 41.76 -19.74
C PRO A 593 12.53 40.91 -20.13
N GLU A 594 12.67 39.58 -20.11
CA GLU A 594 11.58 38.64 -20.40
C GLU A 594 10.94 38.08 -19.12
N PRO A 595 9.64 38.32 -18.86
CA PRO A 595 8.98 37.97 -17.60
C PRO A 595 9.00 36.49 -17.19
N HIS A 596 9.18 35.58 -18.14
CA HIS A 596 9.24 34.14 -17.90
C HIS A 596 10.65 33.64 -17.57
N ARG A 597 11.66 34.51 -17.63
CA ARG A 597 13.06 34.26 -17.25
C ARG A 597 13.47 35.01 -15.99
N CYS A 598 12.58 35.81 -15.42
CA CYS A 598 12.82 36.58 -14.20
C CYS A 598 12.81 35.71 -12.93
N PHE A 599 12.94 34.38 -13.04
CA PHE A 599 12.85 33.48 -11.90
C PHE A 599 13.86 32.33 -12.04
N SER A 600 14.44 31.97 -10.90
CA SER A 600 15.20 30.73 -10.74
C SER A 600 14.60 29.88 -9.64
N VAL A 601 14.77 28.57 -9.73
CA VAL A 601 14.29 27.65 -8.69
C VAL A 601 15.24 27.70 -7.49
N ALA A 602 14.73 28.12 -6.34
CA ALA A 602 15.43 28.12 -5.07
C ALA A 602 15.37 26.74 -4.42
N ALA A 603 14.16 26.19 -4.31
CA ALA A 603 13.91 24.91 -3.68
C ALA A 603 12.61 24.26 -4.19
N THR A 604 12.47 22.96 -3.94
CA THR A 604 11.25 22.22 -4.21
C THR A 604 10.87 21.39 -2.99
N HIS A 605 9.59 21.42 -2.63
CA HIS A 605 9.06 20.80 -1.43
C HIS A 605 7.79 20.00 -1.76
N ILE A 606 7.54 18.94 -1.00
CA ILE A 606 6.25 18.25 -0.99
C ILE A 606 5.56 18.66 0.31
N VAL A 607 4.42 19.31 0.19
CA VAL A 607 3.66 19.84 1.33
C VAL A 607 2.29 19.18 1.40
N PRO A 608 1.65 19.07 2.57
CA PRO A 608 0.28 18.59 2.65
C PRO A 608 -0.69 19.50 1.88
N ARG A 609 -1.77 18.96 1.29
CA ARG A 609 -2.80 19.78 0.60
C ARG A 609 -3.44 20.84 1.50
N LYS A 610 -3.45 20.61 2.83
CA LYS A 610 -3.88 21.59 3.84
C LYS A 610 -3.01 22.86 3.92
N TYR A 611 -1.89 22.91 3.20
CA TYR A 611 -1.10 24.13 3.04
C TYR A 611 -1.92 25.25 2.39
N ILE A 612 -2.90 24.90 1.54
CA ILE A 612 -3.86 25.86 0.99
C ILE A 612 -4.99 26.05 2.00
N ARG A 613 -5.08 27.27 2.54
CA ARG A 613 -6.11 27.63 3.53
C ARG A 613 -7.28 28.41 2.93
N ASP A 614 -7.16 28.86 1.69
CA ASP A 614 -8.15 29.72 1.04
C ASP A 614 -9.38 28.91 0.58
N PRO A 615 -10.58 29.14 1.15
CA PRO A 615 -11.77 28.37 0.82
C PRO A 615 -12.20 28.47 -0.66
N PHE A 616 -11.92 29.59 -1.34
CA PHE A 616 -12.27 29.76 -2.74
C PHE A 616 -11.37 28.92 -3.65
N ILE A 617 -10.07 28.85 -3.31
CA ILE A 617 -9.11 27.99 -4.02
C ILE A 617 -9.44 26.51 -3.78
N LEU A 618 -9.78 26.15 -2.54
CA LEU A 618 -10.19 24.78 -2.19
C LEU A 618 -11.43 24.35 -2.95
N ASN A 619 -12.44 25.21 -3.08
CA ASN A 619 -13.65 24.93 -3.86
C ASN A 619 -13.36 24.76 -5.37
N ASP A 620 -12.44 25.55 -5.94
CA ASP A 620 -12.02 25.40 -7.34
C ASP A 620 -11.28 24.07 -7.56
N ILE A 621 -10.38 23.71 -6.65
CA ILE A 621 -9.66 22.43 -6.67
C ILE A 621 -10.66 21.27 -6.59
N GLN A 622 -11.61 21.31 -5.65
CA GLN A 622 -12.61 20.26 -5.48
C GLN A 622 -13.45 20.08 -6.75
N ARG A 623 -13.95 21.19 -7.34
CA ARG A 623 -14.75 21.14 -8.57
C ARG A 623 -13.99 20.50 -9.74
N ARG A 624 -12.71 20.85 -9.92
CA ARG A 624 -11.85 20.26 -10.95
C ARG A 624 -11.54 18.78 -10.65
N GLU A 625 -11.37 18.44 -9.37
CA GLU A 625 -11.12 17.07 -8.93
C GLU A 625 -12.32 16.16 -9.20
N ASP A 626 -13.53 16.61 -8.86
CA ASP A 626 -14.76 15.86 -9.13
C ASP A 626 -14.93 15.62 -10.63
N ARG A 627 -14.71 16.66 -11.45
CA ARG A 627 -14.77 16.57 -12.92
C ARG A 627 -13.74 15.57 -13.48
N CYS A 628 -12.50 15.67 -13.03
CA CYS A 628 -11.41 14.80 -13.50
C CYS A 628 -11.65 13.34 -13.10
N ARG A 629 -12.15 13.10 -11.88
CA ARG A 629 -12.47 11.73 -11.43
C ARG A 629 -13.67 11.14 -12.16
N GLN A 630 -14.70 11.94 -12.44
CA GLN A 630 -15.86 11.53 -13.24
C GLN A 630 -15.47 11.13 -14.67
N SER A 631 -14.42 11.74 -15.23
CA SER A 631 -13.89 11.39 -16.56
C SER A 631 -12.87 10.24 -16.54
N GLY A 632 -12.66 9.57 -15.39
CA GLY A 632 -11.73 8.45 -15.24
C GLY A 632 -10.27 8.86 -15.00
N GLY A 633 -10.01 10.15 -14.72
CA GLY A 633 -8.71 10.67 -14.32
C GLY A 633 -8.38 10.42 -12.85
N LEU A 634 -7.11 10.61 -12.49
CA LEU A 634 -6.58 10.37 -11.15
C LEU A 634 -7.06 11.41 -10.12
N GLY A 635 -7.33 12.65 -10.57
CA GLY A 635 -7.74 13.78 -9.75
C GLY A 635 -6.96 15.05 -10.11
N VAL A 636 -6.89 16.00 -9.17
CA VAL A 636 -6.16 17.27 -9.34
C VAL A 636 -4.84 17.25 -8.58
N LEU A 637 -3.74 17.36 -9.33
CA LEU A 637 -2.43 17.67 -8.80
C LEU A 637 -2.37 19.16 -8.46
N VAL A 638 -2.08 19.46 -7.20
CA VAL A 638 -1.96 20.82 -6.70
C VAL A 638 -0.49 21.23 -6.72
N ILE A 639 -0.15 22.25 -7.50
CA ILE A 639 1.19 22.84 -7.54
C ILE A 639 1.11 24.26 -6.98
N ILE A 640 2.02 24.60 -6.06
CA ILE A 640 2.12 25.91 -5.45
C ILE A 640 3.44 26.49 -5.91
N VAL A 641 3.41 27.67 -6.53
CA VAL A 641 4.61 28.39 -6.95
C VAL A 641 4.73 29.64 -6.09
N GLN A 642 5.77 29.71 -5.28
CA GLN A 642 5.98 30.76 -4.30
C GLN A 642 7.23 31.57 -4.64
N CYS A 643 7.11 32.90 -4.65
CA CYS A 643 8.22 33.83 -4.84
C CYS A 643 8.09 34.94 -3.79
N GLY A 644 8.91 34.88 -2.74
CA GLY A 644 8.78 35.76 -1.58
C GLY A 644 7.41 35.64 -0.93
N SER A 645 6.68 36.76 -0.83
CA SER A 645 5.32 36.83 -0.28
C SER A 645 4.21 36.49 -1.28
N VAL A 646 4.54 36.36 -2.57
CA VAL A 646 3.56 36.06 -3.62
C VAL A 646 3.50 34.55 -3.85
N SER A 647 2.30 33.98 -3.82
CA SER A 647 2.07 32.58 -4.16
C SER A 647 1.01 32.44 -5.25
N GLN A 648 1.19 31.46 -6.13
CA GLN A 648 0.23 31.09 -7.15
C GLN A 648 -0.04 29.60 -7.09
N VAL A 649 -1.32 29.22 -7.00
CA VAL A 649 -1.77 27.83 -6.98
C VAL A 649 -2.22 27.40 -8.38
N ILE A 650 -1.74 26.25 -8.82
CA ILE A 650 -2.04 25.62 -10.11
C ILE A 650 -2.73 24.28 -9.85
N PRO A 651 -4.05 24.20 -10.08
CA PRO A 651 -4.77 22.93 -10.08
C PRO A 651 -4.67 22.26 -11.47
N ALA A 652 -3.80 21.26 -11.60
CA ALA A 652 -3.61 20.48 -12.82
C ALA A 652 -4.40 19.17 -12.76
N GLU A 653 -5.30 18.95 -13.72
CA GLU A 653 -6.03 17.68 -13.85
C GLU A 653 -5.07 16.60 -14.39
N VAL A 654 -5.04 15.45 -13.73
CA VAL A 654 -4.13 14.34 -14.06
C VAL A 654 -4.95 13.14 -14.53
N ASP A 655 -4.66 12.67 -15.74
CA ASP A 655 -5.28 11.47 -16.30
C ASP A 655 -4.89 10.20 -15.51
N SER A 656 -5.54 9.06 -15.79
CA SER A 656 -5.18 7.79 -15.16
C SER A 656 -3.70 7.44 -15.41
N PRO A 657 -2.94 6.91 -14.42
CA PRO A 657 -1.55 6.50 -14.62
C PRO A 657 -1.34 5.53 -15.78
N SER A 658 -2.30 4.61 -16.03
CA SER A 658 -2.26 3.69 -17.18
C SER A 658 -2.37 4.40 -18.51
N THR A 659 -2.97 5.59 -18.51
CA THR A 659 -3.12 6.45 -19.66
C THR A 659 -2.05 7.52 -19.73
N ILE A 660 -0.97 7.49 -18.93
CA ILE A 660 0.16 8.43 -18.99
C ILE A 660 1.40 7.69 -19.52
N SER A 661 1.89 8.09 -20.70
CA SER A 661 2.98 7.44 -21.43
C SER A 661 4.37 7.96 -21.06
N TRP A 662 4.46 8.93 -20.15
CA TRP A 662 5.76 9.47 -19.76
C TRP A 662 6.55 8.45 -18.95
N ASP A 663 7.86 8.47 -19.13
CA ASP A 663 8.76 7.65 -18.34
C ASP A 663 8.90 8.18 -16.90
N ILE A 664 9.17 7.28 -15.96
CA ILE A 664 9.51 7.66 -14.58
C ILE A 664 10.93 8.18 -14.60
N ARG A 665 11.15 9.40 -14.12
CA ARG A 665 12.45 10.05 -14.16
C ARG A 665 12.84 10.55 -12.78
N ASN A 666 13.93 10.02 -12.24
CA ASN A 666 14.47 10.45 -10.94
C ASN A 666 15.23 11.78 -11.03
N ASP A 667 15.62 12.21 -12.23
CA ASP A 667 16.35 13.45 -12.50
C ASP A 667 15.42 14.66 -12.76
N TRP A 668 14.15 14.56 -12.38
CA TRP A 668 13.15 15.61 -12.61
C TRP A 668 13.53 16.96 -12.01
N LYS A 669 14.30 16.98 -10.91
CA LYS A 669 14.83 18.21 -10.30
C LYS A 669 15.83 18.88 -11.24
N GLN A 670 16.79 18.14 -11.78
CA GLN A 670 17.78 18.67 -12.72
C GLN A 670 17.12 19.20 -13.98
N VAL A 671 16.11 18.49 -14.50
CA VAL A 671 15.32 18.93 -15.65
C VAL A 671 14.57 20.24 -15.34
N LEU A 672 13.93 20.34 -14.18
CA LEU A 672 13.25 21.56 -13.74
C LEU A 672 14.21 22.75 -13.70
N HIS A 673 15.35 22.59 -13.01
CA HIS A 673 16.37 23.63 -12.93
C HIS A 673 16.91 24.02 -14.30
N HIS A 674 17.19 23.04 -15.18
CA HIS A 674 17.70 23.29 -16.52
C HIS A 674 16.72 24.12 -17.36
N PHE A 675 15.45 23.72 -17.44
CA PHE A 675 14.45 24.43 -18.27
C PHE A 675 14.14 25.83 -17.72
N VAL A 676 14.04 25.98 -16.40
CA VAL A 676 13.81 27.29 -15.77
C VAL A 676 15.01 28.22 -15.97
N ASN A 677 16.23 27.76 -15.70
CA ASN A 677 17.44 28.58 -15.84
C ASN A 677 17.75 28.91 -17.31
N ALA A 678 17.46 27.99 -18.24
CA ALA A 678 17.61 28.24 -19.67
C ALA A 678 16.48 29.11 -20.25
N GLY A 679 15.41 29.36 -19.47
CA GLY A 679 14.24 30.09 -19.94
C GLY A 679 13.48 29.39 -21.06
N ARG A 680 13.50 28.05 -21.07
CA ARG A 680 12.87 27.21 -22.11
C ARG A 680 11.44 26.87 -21.73
N THR A 681 10.51 27.19 -22.63
CA THR A 681 9.06 26.99 -22.44
C THR A 681 8.49 25.87 -23.30
N ASP A 682 9.33 25.27 -24.14
CA ASP A 682 9.03 24.21 -25.10
C ASP A 682 9.19 22.80 -24.50
N PHE A 683 9.09 22.66 -23.17
CA PHE A 683 9.24 21.37 -22.49
C PHE A 683 8.22 20.34 -22.99
N GLN A 684 8.74 19.22 -23.48
CA GLN A 684 7.97 18.03 -23.80
C GLN A 684 8.52 16.80 -23.07
N PRO A 685 7.68 16.03 -22.38
CA PRO A 685 8.11 14.87 -21.60
C PRO A 685 8.50 13.69 -22.50
N ILE A 686 9.65 13.10 -22.20
CA ILE A 686 10.16 11.91 -22.91
C ILE A 686 9.18 10.76 -22.77
N THR A 687 8.86 10.13 -23.91
CA THR A 687 7.92 9.02 -24.01
C THR A 687 8.57 7.87 -24.76
N THR A 688 8.71 6.72 -24.09
CA THR A 688 9.12 5.48 -24.76
C THR A 688 7.89 4.80 -25.38
N THR A 689 7.86 4.68 -26.70
CA THR A 689 6.80 3.96 -27.44
C THR A 689 7.36 2.69 -28.08
N PRO A 690 6.52 1.72 -28.49
CA PRO A 690 6.97 0.57 -29.30
C PRO A 690 7.64 0.95 -30.62
N ARG A 691 7.51 2.21 -31.08
CA ARG A 691 8.14 2.74 -32.29
C ARG A 691 9.46 3.48 -32.01
N GLY A 692 9.93 3.50 -30.76
CA GLY A 692 11.15 4.18 -30.34
C GLY A 692 10.92 5.22 -29.23
N VAL A 693 12.02 5.82 -28.78
CA VAL A 693 12.03 6.91 -27.80
C VAL A 693 11.71 8.21 -28.52
N VAL A 694 10.61 8.86 -28.14
CA VAL A 694 10.29 10.22 -28.62
C VAL A 694 10.94 11.20 -27.67
N TYR A 695 11.99 11.86 -28.14
CA TYR A 695 12.58 13.03 -27.49
C TYR A 695 11.69 14.24 -27.79
N GLY A 696 11.33 14.95 -26.72
CA GLY A 696 10.55 16.18 -26.77
C GLY A 696 11.39 17.39 -27.11
#